data_AF-A0A914F2G2-F1
#
_entry.id   AF-A0A914F2G2-F1
#
_cell.length_a   1.000
_cell.length_b   1.000
_cell.length_c   1.000
_cell.angle_alpha   90.00
_cell.angle_beta   90.00
_cell.angle_gamma   90.00
#
_symmetry.space_group_name_H-M   'P 1'
#
loop_
_entity.id
_entity.type
_entity.pdbx_description
1 polymer ?
#
loop_
_entity_poly.entity_id
_entity_poly.type
_entity_poly.pdbx_seq_one_letter_code
_entity_poly.pdbx_strand_id
1 'polypeptide(L)'
;MHTVFKKILELFSGFCAFLNSNGGYYIGALLSQWNFEEIKTKETKVLTLFENFSNFDKRSFGRQIATSPGAQTLKELLFISDQTPLIHKWHKLIIDLLMNAFEFRDAFERENLDRIVQEYDSSDTKLKLLSVFNHDSWSRTHLRFCGGLKLVMEELSDTFDTRTFFIVKNLSFFMHDSEGLIHICRNDAFLDKILFLLQKYCNETRDKDCPPLENKLTLRPDSPNFLQHLEEKRQNMNITNFYVDFADLEASIPAQCSSSPRIRSAWSPSASRTSATPSPSPSPSSSTFSDDESDTTNWISHPKKEDIGWYSDSELDEDQKEMCREKRRDKIVLYLLDIIDWLTHYPENHIQLLRKPVFETLIALSSTELPINAIAKACRSIKRLIRSEESLPYLFGLKLHLHIISLIRRPCLMHRYADRCSRCEDRRKFGREVLEELSLQANSGAGWNFMQELLKSDNPNTQFYAFSTALTLIRHVQYRSRLFYYFDVLTKLHDSLKLILKIAANEGNKFVNPEDDEEEESNSTNVKEVHQARIASLEENKPKLEAILFSFASLLSHKMQSSILETQTEPFPLDSTDEQCRLENAEILPEKQIRFKNASGEILVTADRDSLISYSEYYRGMFENNFAEKLEGQQEFIFGNEGMHIRDEQFVKFIHLLSGCKKSQCVAVDETSTCVSLIYLADKYLATELLETMFLPTGIVGRFITGSTLSSFIPIILTCLSTHGRFSDLFFFVFLRYASMNEIFDTLAESLSFSSGETFCDLFKEFLQRCISSLPSHQSYRLWI
;
A
#
# COMPACT_ATOMS: atom_id res chain seq x y z
N MET A 1 19.05 -66.05 13.35
CA MET A 1 19.00 -64.60 13.03
C MET A 1 18.45 -63.75 14.18
N HIS A 2 17.20 -63.87 14.63
CA HIS A 2 16.65 -63.06 15.75
C HIS A 2 17.40 -63.22 17.09
N THR A 3 17.84 -64.44 17.41
CA THR A 3 18.66 -64.75 18.60
C THR A 3 20.09 -64.22 18.49
N VAL A 4 20.60 -64.07 17.26
CA VAL A 4 21.94 -63.55 16.99
C VAL A 4 21.91 -62.02 17.07
N PHE A 5 20.87 -61.39 16.55
CA PHE A 5 20.74 -59.93 16.58
C PHE A 5 20.34 -59.39 17.96
N LYS A 6 19.47 -60.09 18.70
CA LYS A 6 19.20 -59.76 20.11
C LYS A 6 20.50 -59.81 20.93
N LYS A 7 21.33 -60.84 20.70
CA LYS A 7 22.68 -60.93 21.26
C LYS A 7 23.61 -59.81 20.79
N ILE A 8 23.54 -59.39 19.52
CA ILE A 8 24.36 -58.29 18.97
C ILE A 8 23.93 -56.94 19.58
N LEU A 9 22.64 -56.63 19.68
CA LEU A 9 22.14 -55.43 20.37
C LEU A 9 22.30 -55.49 21.90
N GLU A 10 22.44 -56.68 22.48
CA GLU A 10 22.85 -56.86 23.88
C GLU A 10 24.38 -56.74 24.05
N LEU A 11 25.18 -57.04 23.00
CA LEU A 11 26.66 -56.93 22.95
C LEU A 11 27.13 -55.49 22.65
N PHE A 12 26.40 -54.77 21.79
CA PHE A 12 26.60 -53.35 21.53
C PHE A 12 25.66 -52.57 22.45
N SER A 13 26.17 -51.64 23.27
CA SER A 13 25.38 -50.87 24.25
C SER A 13 24.40 -49.88 23.61
N GLY A 14 23.44 -50.36 22.82
CA GLY A 14 22.42 -49.58 22.11
C GLY A 14 22.72 -49.28 20.63
N PHE A 15 21.74 -48.65 19.97
CA PHE A 15 21.75 -48.31 18.54
C PHE A 15 22.99 -47.48 18.11
N CYS A 16 23.49 -46.58 18.97
CA CYS A 16 24.72 -45.80 18.71
C CYS A 16 25.95 -46.69 18.53
N ALA A 17 26.17 -47.67 19.41
CA ALA A 17 27.36 -48.51 19.37
C ALA A 17 27.38 -49.39 18.10
N PHE A 18 26.21 -49.85 17.65
CA PHE A 18 26.05 -50.61 16.42
C PHE A 18 26.31 -49.76 15.16
N LEU A 19 25.81 -48.52 15.11
CA LEU A 19 26.15 -47.62 14.00
C LEU A 19 27.64 -47.25 14.02
N ASN A 20 28.25 -47.03 15.19
CA ASN A 20 29.69 -46.76 15.27
C ASN A 20 30.56 -47.93 14.77
N SER A 21 30.02 -49.17 14.75
CA SER A 21 30.69 -50.35 14.20
C SER A 21 30.30 -50.69 12.77
N ASN A 22 29.88 -49.71 11.95
CA ASN A 22 29.41 -49.91 10.57
C ASN A 22 28.18 -50.82 10.43
N GLY A 23 27.32 -50.88 11.44
CA GLY A 23 26.13 -51.72 11.46
C GLY A 23 25.18 -51.53 10.27
N GLY A 24 25.07 -50.31 9.74
CA GLY A 24 24.28 -50.01 8.55
C GLY A 24 24.81 -50.68 7.29
N TYR A 25 26.12 -50.85 7.16
CA TYR A 25 26.73 -51.56 6.04
C TYR A 25 26.33 -53.04 6.05
N TYR A 26 26.35 -53.68 7.22
CA TYR A 26 25.97 -55.08 7.36
C TYR A 26 24.47 -55.31 7.14
N ILE A 27 23.62 -54.38 7.57
CA ILE A 27 22.18 -54.39 7.23
C ILE A 27 22.00 -54.31 5.71
N GLY A 28 22.75 -53.44 5.02
CA GLY A 28 22.75 -53.36 3.56
C GLY A 28 23.25 -54.65 2.89
N ALA A 29 24.31 -55.27 3.40
CA ALA A 29 24.80 -56.55 2.89
C ALA A 29 23.74 -57.67 3.04
N LEU A 30 23.00 -57.69 4.16
CA LEU A 30 21.87 -58.61 4.34
C LEU A 30 20.73 -58.35 3.35
N LEU A 31 20.42 -57.09 3.06
CA LEU A 31 19.42 -56.71 2.05
C LEU A 31 19.79 -57.22 0.66
N SER A 32 21.07 -57.17 0.28
CA SER A 32 21.54 -57.65 -1.03
C SER A 32 21.40 -59.17 -1.24
N GLN A 33 21.21 -59.95 -0.17
CA GLN A 33 21.06 -61.40 -0.24
C GLN A 33 19.60 -61.84 -0.41
N TRP A 34 18.65 -60.91 -0.45
CA TRP A 34 17.22 -61.20 -0.50
C TRP A 34 16.67 -61.29 -1.92
N ASN A 35 15.70 -62.19 -2.10
CA ASN A 35 14.92 -62.28 -3.33
C ASN A 35 13.79 -61.24 -3.30
N PHE A 36 13.59 -60.51 -4.40
CA PHE A 36 12.55 -59.48 -4.53
C PHE A 36 11.14 -59.96 -4.19
N GLU A 37 10.81 -61.23 -4.48
CA GLU A 37 9.51 -61.81 -4.13
C GLU A 37 9.33 -61.98 -2.61
N GLU A 38 10.41 -62.18 -1.85
CA GLU A 38 10.35 -62.20 -0.38
C GLU A 38 10.18 -60.79 0.20
N ILE A 39 10.76 -59.77 -0.46
CA ILE A 39 10.66 -58.37 -0.05
C ILE A 39 9.24 -57.82 -0.28
N LYS A 40 8.55 -58.27 -1.33
CA LYS A 40 7.17 -57.86 -1.65
C LYS A 40 6.12 -58.47 -0.74
N THR A 41 6.33 -59.71 -0.28
CA THR A 41 5.26 -60.52 0.34
C THR A 41 5.36 -60.68 1.85
N LYS A 42 6.54 -60.46 2.45
CA LYS A 42 6.76 -60.68 3.88
C LYS A 42 7.28 -59.42 4.56
N GLU A 43 6.58 -58.98 5.60
CA GLU A 43 7.19 -58.06 6.55
C GLU A 43 8.32 -58.80 7.27
N THR A 44 9.53 -58.29 7.11
CA THR A 44 10.74 -58.97 7.54
C THR A 44 11.40 -58.22 8.68
N LYS A 45 12.18 -58.95 9.48
CA LYS A 45 12.95 -58.38 10.58
C LYS A 45 13.92 -57.29 10.11
N VAL A 46 14.44 -57.36 8.88
CA VAL A 46 15.33 -56.32 8.35
C VAL A 46 14.56 -55.03 8.05
N LEU A 47 13.29 -55.08 7.61
CA LEU A 47 12.47 -53.88 7.45
C LEU A 47 12.26 -53.16 8.81
N THR A 48 11.93 -53.91 9.86
CA THR A 48 11.80 -53.34 11.23
C THR A 48 13.12 -52.75 11.73
N LEU A 49 14.25 -53.40 11.42
CA LEU A 49 15.57 -52.86 11.77
C LEU A 49 15.88 -51.59 10.99
N PHE A 50 15.61 -51.61 9.68
CA PHE A 50 15.80 -50.47 8.81
C PHE A 50 14.98 -49.26 9.29
N GLU A 51 13.73 -49.49 9.67
CA GLU A 51 12.83 -48.49 10.26
C GLU A 51 13.40 -47.94 11.58
N ASN A 52 13.85 -48.81 12.49
CA ASN A 52 14.41 -48.39 13.77
C ASN A 52 15.70 -47.57 13.62
N PHE A 53 16.63 -48.00 12.76
CA PHE A 53 17.89 -47.28 12.53
C PHE A 53 17.69 -45.99 11.72
N SER A 54 16.77 -45.99 10.76
CA SER A 54 16.36 -44.77 10.06
C SER A 54 15.73 -43.78 11.05
N ASN A 55 14.88 -44.22 11.97
CA ASN A 55 14.30 -43.31 12.97
C ASN A 55 15.33 -42.83 14.01
N PHE A 56 16.40 -43.60 14.25
CA PHE A 56 17.43 -43.27 15.24
C PHE A 56 18.47 -42.26 14.72
N ASP A 57 19.14 -42.55 13.61
CA ASP A 57 20.14 -41.65 13.00
C ASP A 57 20.20 -41.86 11.47
N LYS A 58 19.34 -41.11 10.77
CA LYS A 58 19.20 -41.13 9.30
C LYS A 58 20.51 -40.87 8.57
N ARG A 59 21.35 -39.97 9.09
CA ARG A 59 22.59 -39.53 8.42
C ARG A 59 23.63 -40.63 8.44
N SER A 60 23.98 -41.12 9.64
CA SER A 60 25.02 -42.15 9.79
C SER A 60 24.59 -43.47 9.17
N PHE A 61 23.31 -43.83 9.33
CA PHE A 61 22.76 -45.06 8.76
C PHE A 61 22.73 -44.99 7.22
N GLY A 62 22.22 -43.90 6.65
CA GLY A 62 22.20 -43.70 5.19
C GLY A 62 23.60 -43.73 4.58
N ARG A 63 24.59 -43.07 5.19
CA ARG A 63 25.99 -43.10 4.75
C ARG A 63 26.56 -44.51 4.69
N GLN A 64 26.31 -45.33 5.71
CA GLN A 64 26.82 -46.70 5.75
C GLN A 64 26.13 -47.61 4.73
N ILE A 65 24.82 -47.46 4.54
CA ILE A 65 24.09 -48.19 3.50
C ILE A 65 24.59 -47.80 2.12
N ALA A 66 24.87 -46.52 1.86
CA ALA A 66 25.36 -46.04 0.57
C ALA A 66 26.64 -46.78 0.11
N THR A 67 27.50 -47.13 1.05
CA THR A 67 28.74 -47.87 0.79
C THR A 67 28.55 -49.39 0.70
N SER A 68 27.35 -49.91 0.97
CA SER A 68 27.05 -51.33 1.01
C SER A 68 26.45 -51.87 -0.31
N PRO A 69 26.52 -53.19 -0.56
CA PRO A 69 25.85 -53.80 -1.71
C PRO A 69 24.32 -53.62 -1.71
N GLY A 70 23.72 -53.40 -0.54
CA GLY A 70 22.28 -53.20 -0.40
C GLY A 70 21.76 -51.89 -1.00
N ALA A 71 22.63 -50.92 -1.27
CA ALA A 71 22.23 -49.70 -1.97
C ALA A 71 21.61 -50.00 -3.35
N GLN A 72 22.15 -50.98 -4.08
CA GLN A 72 21.61 -51.40 -5.38
C GLN A 72 20.23 -52.05 -5.26
N THR A 73 20.05 -52.91 -4.25
CA THR A 73 18.75 -53.53 -3.98
C THR A 73 17.69 -52.48 -3.63
N LEU A 74 18.05 -51.46 -2.83
CA LEU A 74 17.13 -50.36 -2.50
C LEU A 74 16.79 -49.50 -3.71
N LYS A 75 17.72 -49.30 -4.65
CA LYS A 75 17.44 -48.64 -5.94
C LYS A 75 16.39 -49.41 -6.74
N GLU A 76 16.59 -50.71 -6.90
CA GLU A 76 15.67 -51.55 -7.67
C GLU A 76 14.28 -51.61 -7.03
N LEU A 77 14.19 -51.66 -5.69
CA LEU A 77 12.93 -51.59 -4.95
C LEU A 77 12.14 -50.31 -5.22
N LEU A 78 12.82 -49.19 -5.47
CA LEU A 78 12.18 -47.90 -5.73
C LEU A 78 11.43 -47.86 -7.06
N PHE A 79 11.83 -48.69 -8.03
CA PHE A 79 11.21 -48.79 -9.36
C PHE A 79 10.18 -49.93 -9.47
N ILE A 80 9.90 -50.65 -8.39
CA ILE A 80 8.83 -51.63 -8.37
C ILE A 80 7.49 -50.90 -8.34
N SER A 81 6.67 -51.12 -9.38
CA SER A 81 5.34 -50.51 -9.55
C SER A 81 4.22 -51.15 -8.72
N ASP A 82 4.53 -52.18 -7.94
CA ASP A 82 3.59 -52.89 -7.08
C ASP A 82 3.09 -51.99 -5.95
N GLN A 83 1.77 -51.87 -5.78
CA GLN A 83 1.13 -51.00 -4.77
C GLN A 83 0.86 -51.69 -3.44
N THR A 84 1.58 -52.78 -3.13
CA THR A 84 1.44 -53.43 -1.84
C THR A 84 1.81 -52.47 -0.70
N PRO A 85 1.11 -52.52 0.46
CA PRO A 85 1.41 -51.65 1.60
C PRO A 85 2.87 -51.73 2.07
N LEU A 86 3.49 -52.90 1.87
CA LEU A 86 4.88 -53.16 2.22
C LEU A 86 5.86 -52.42 1.29
N ILE A 87 5.60 -52.40 -0.01
CA ILE A 87 6.40 -51.63 -0.97
C ILE A 87 6.25 -50.12 -0.72
N HIS A 88 5.05 -49.65 -0.38
CA HIS A 88 4.84 -48.26 0.03
C HIS A 88 5.67 -47.90 1.29
N LYS A 89 5.74 -48.81 2.27
CA LYS A 89 6.57 -48.65 3.48
C LYS A 89 8.07 -48.59 3.14
N TRP A 90 8.54 -49.42 2.21
CA TRP A 90 9.92 -49.35 1.70
C TRP A 90 10.21 -48.03 0.98
N HIS A 91 9.35 -47.60 0.06
CA HIS A 91 9.50 -46.33 -0.66
C HIS A 91 9.61 -45.16 0.31
N LYS A 92 8.75 -45.12 1.34
CA LYS A 92 8.81 -44.09 2.38
C LYS A 92 10.15 -44.07 3.10
N LEU A 93 10.66 -45.22 3.54
CA LEU A 93 11.93 -45.31 4.26
C LEU A 93 13.13 -44.94 3.37
N ILE A 94 13.11 -45.34 2.10
CA ILE A 94 14.15 -45.00 1.12
C ILE A 94 14.16 -43.48 0.88
N ILE A 95 13.00 -42.88 0.62
CA ILE A 95 12.86 -41.42 0.45
C ILE A 95 13.33 -40.68 1.70
N ASP A 96 12.97 -41.14 2.89
CA ASP A 96 13.43 -40.55 4.15
C ASP A 96 14.95 -40.56 4.29
N LEU A 97 15.62 -41.64 3.88
CA LEU A 97 17.09 -41.69 3.87
C LEU A 97 17.68 -40.77 2.81
N LEU A 98 17.13 -40.77 1.59
CA LEU A 98 17.59 -39.88 0.52
C LEU A 98 17.50 -38.42 0.95
N MET A 99 16.43 -38.01 1.66
CA MET A 99 16.26 -36.65 2.15
C MET A 99 17.34 -36.24 3.15
N ASN A 100 17.81 -37.17 3.97
CA ASN A 100 18.62 -36.86 5.14
C ASN A 100 20.10 -37.26 5.02
N ALA A 101 20.48 -38.14 4.09
CA ALA A 101 21.85 -38.64 3.93
C ALA A 101 22.41 -38.33 2.53
N PHE A 102 23.41 -37.44 2.46
CA PHE A 102 24.00 -36.98 1.21
C PHE A 102 24.66 -38.11 0.42
N GLU A 103 25.46 -38.94 1.09
CA GLU A 103 26.19 -40.04 0.45
C GLU A 103 25.24 -41.09 -0.14
N PHE A 104 24.08 -41.28 0.50
CA PHE A 104 23.03 -42.15 -0.03
C PHE A 104 22.37 -41.54 -1.27
N ARG A 105 22.14 -40.22 -1.30
CA ARG A 105 21.62 -39.51 -2.48
C ARG A 105 22.60 -39.50 -3.65
N ASP A 106 23.89 -39.20 -3.44
CA ASP A 106 24.93 -39.24 -4.50
C ASP A 106 25.06 -40.64 -5.11
N ALA A 107 24.94 -41.69 -4.30
CA ALA A 107 24.92 -43.06 -4.80
C ALA A 107 23.75 -43.35 -5.75
N PHE A 108 22.63 -42.61 -5.66
CA PHE A 108 21.44 -42.76 -6.50
C PHE A 108 21.44 -41.85 -7.73
N GLU A 109 22.06 -40.67 -7.66
CA GLU A 109 21.95 -39.60 -8.65
C GLU A 109 22.41 -39.99 -10.08
N ARG A 110 23.57 -40.68 -10.21
CA ARG A 110 24.32 -40.75 -11.49
C ARG A 110 23.68 -41.52 -12.66
N GLU A 111 22.68 -42.38 -12.42
CA GLU A 111 22.03 -43.20 -13.47
C GLU A 111 20.51 -43.26 -13.34
N ASN A 112 19.94 -42.85 -12.20
CA ASN A 112 18.53 -43.11 -11.89
C ASN A 112 17.63 -41.89 -12.04
N LEU A 113 18.18 -40.67 -12.00
CA LEU A 113 17.34 -39.47 -12.09
C LEU A 113 16.66 -39.37 -13.46
N ASP A 114 17.38 -39.67 -14.55
CA ASP A 114 16.81 -39.78 -15.90
C ASP A 114 15.70 -40.84 -15.96
N ARG A 115 15.90 -42.00 -15.32
CA ARG A 115 14.91 -43.07 -15.26
C ARG A 115 13.66 -42.66 -14.47
N ILE A 116 13.82 -41.95 -13.36
CA ILE A 116 12.70 -41.43 -12.55
C ILE A 116 11.87 -40.44 -13.38
N VAL A 117 12.52 -39.59 -14.17
CA VAL A 117 11.85 -38.64 -15.05
C VAL A 117 11.12 -39.35 -16.19
N GLN A 118 11.74 -40.36 -16.82
CA GLN A 118 11.13 -41.13 -17.91
C GLN A 118 9.91 -41.96 -17.45
N GLU A 119 9.97 -42.54 -16.26
CA GLU A 119 8.89 -43.36 -15.69
C GLU A 119 7.90 -42.53 -14.85
N TYR A 120 7.94 -41.19 -14.91
CA TYR A 120 7.13 -40.33 -14.05
C TYR A 120 5.61 -40.53 -14.26
N ASP A 121 4.86 -40.69 -13.16
CA ASP A 121 3.42 -41.03 -13.18
C ASP A 121 2.56 -40.10 -12.29
N SER A 122 3.06 -38.91 -11.94
CA SER A 122 2.38 -37.95 -11.06
C SER A 122 2.07 -38.45 -9.64
N SER A 123 2.60 -39.62 -9.22
CA SER A 123 2.43 -40.13 -7.86
C SER A 123 3.18 -39.29 -6.81
N ASP A 124 2.63 -39.19 -5.60
CA ASP A 124 3.28 -38.50 -4.47
C ASP A 124 4.68 -39.06 -4.19
N THR A 125 4.88 -40.37 -4.39
CA THR A 125 6.18 -41.04 -4.19
C THR A 125 7.21 -40.52 -5.17
N LYS A 126 6.89 -40.45 -6.47
CA LYS A 126 7.83 -39.97 -7.50
C LYS A 126 8.07 -38.46 -7.40
N LEU A 127 7.05 -37.68 -7.04
CA LEU A 127 7.22 -36.24 -6.76
C LEU A 127 8.17 -35.99 -5.58
N LYS A 128 7.99 -36.75 -4.48
CA LYS A 128 8.90 -36.71 -3.33
C LYS A 128 10.31 -37.10 -3.74
N LEU A 129 10.45 -38.15 -4.52
CA LEU A 129 11.72 -38.63 -5.02
C LEU A 129 12.46 -37.57 -5.85
N LEU A 130 11.79 -36.94 -6.82
CA LEU A 130 12.36 -35.83 -7.60
C LEU A 130 12.77 -34.66 -6.70
N SER A 131 11.95 -34.32 -5.71
CA SER A 131 12.21 -33.20 -4.81
C SER A 131 13.42 -33.42 -3.89
N VAL A 132 13.80 -34.67 -3.61
CA VAL A 132 14.98 -35.00 -2.81
C VAL A 132 16.28 -34.52 -3.47
N PHE A 133 16.30 -34.47 -4.80
CA PHE A 133 17.42 -34.01 -5.61
C PHE A 133 17.52 -32.46 -5.67
N ASN A 134 16.67 -31.73 -4.94
CA ASN A 134 16.81 -30.27 -4.81
C ASN A 134 17.85 -29.84 -3.77
N HIS A 135 18.27 -30.74 -2.89
CA HIS A 135 19.06 -30.38 -1.69
C HIS A 135 20.51 -30.02 -1.98
N ASP A 136 21.18 -30.69 -2.92
CA ASP A 136 22.57 -30.44 -3.27
C ASP A 136 22.73 -29.79 -4.66
N SER A 137 23.89 -29.16 -4.89
CA SER A 137 24.12 -28.33 -6.07
C SER A 137 24.20 -29.13 -7.37
N TRP A 138 24.76 -30.35 -7.32
CA TRP A 138 24.92 -31.20 -8.50
C TRP A 138 23.58 -31.80 -8.92
N SER A 139 22.82 -32.32 -7.95
CA SER A 139 21.48 -32.85 -8.17
C SER A 139 20.54 -31.79 -8.73
N ARG A 140 20.56 -30.56 -8.21
CA ARG A 140 19.78 -29.43 -8.78
C ARG A 140 20.13 -29.19 -10.23
N THR A 141 21.43 -29.21 -10.57
CA THR A 141 21.91 -29.00 -11.93
C THR A 141 21.41 -30.11 -12.86
N HIS A 142 21.54 -31.37 -12.45
CA HIS A 142 21.08 -32.51 -13.24
C HIS A 142 19.55 -32.49 -13.41
N LEU A 143 18.80 -32.17 -12.36
CA LEU A 143 17.33 -32.07 -12.38
C LEU A 143 16.81 -31.07 -13.42
N ARG A 144 17.56 -29.98 -13.67
CA ARG A 144 17.25 -29.04 -14.76
C ARG A 144 17.46 -29.65 -16.13
N PHE A 145 18.57 -30.35 -16.34
CA PHE A 145 18.94 -30.88 -17.65
C PHE A 145 18.10 -32.09 -18.07
N CYS A 146 17.74 -32.96 -17.12
CA CYS A 146 16.91 -34.13 -17.40
C CYS A 146 15.41 -33.79 -17.53
N GLY A 147 15.00 -32.56 -17.19
CA GLY A 147 13.60 -32.13 -17.24
C GLY A 147 12.78 -32.44 -15.99
N GLY A 148 13.38 -33.03 -14.94
CA GLY A 148 12.68 -33.31 -13.69
C GLY A 148 12.18 -32.06 -12.96
N LEU A 149 12.87 -30.93 -13.08
CA LEU A 149 12.43 -29.67 -12.47
C LEU A 149 11.14 -29.16 -13.12
N LYS A 150 10.99 -29.37 -14.43
CA LYS A 150 9.77 -29.02 -15.17
C LYS A 150 8.58 -29.83 -14.65
N LEU A 151 8.75 -31.13 -14.45
CA LEU A 151 7.71 -31.99 -13.87
C LEU A 151 7.30 -31.51 -12.46
N VAL A 152 8.26 -31.19 -11.59
CA VAL A 152 7.97 -30.68 -10.24
C VAL A 152 7.16 -29.38 -10.29
N MET A 153 7.44 -28.48 -11.24
CA MET A 153 6.68 -27.23 -11.43
C MET A 153 5.27 -27.47 -11.97
N GLU A 154 5.09 -28.43 -12.90
CA GLU A 154 3.78 -28.75 -13.50
C GLU A 154 2.78 -29.27 -12.46
N GLU A 155 3.28 -29.93 -11.41
CA GLU A 155 2.51 -30.53 -10.30
C GLU A 155 1.99 -29.54 -9.26
N LEU A 156 2.35 -28.26 -9.37
CA LEU A 156 1.82 -27.24 -8.49
C LEU A 156 0.29 -27.18 -8.65
N SER A 157 -0.45 -27.38 -7.56
CA SER A 157 -1.92 -27.36 -7.58
C SER A 157 -2.46 -25.94 -7.35
N ASP A 158 -3.71 -25.72 -7.71
CA ASP A 158 -4.41 -24.42 -7.54
C ASP A 158 -5.03 -24.28 -6.12
N THR A 159 -4.58 -25.12 -5.17
CA THR A 159 -5.09 -25.19 -3.80
C THR A 159 -3.97 -25.13 -2.77
N PHE A 160 -4.31 -24.71 -1.54
CA PHE A 160 -3.39 -24.65 -0.41
C PHE A 160 -3.25 -26.00 0.30
N ASP A 161 -3.02 -27.06 -0.46
CA ASP A 161 -2.92 -28.43 0.05
C ASP A 161 -1.49 -28.80 0.50
N THR A 162 -1.33 -30.00 1.02
CA THR A 162 -0.03 -30.52 1.49
C THR A 162 0.95 -30.74 0.33
N ARG A 163 0.45 -31.03 -0.88
CA ARG A 163 1.25 -31.23 -2.08
C ARG A 163 1.88 -29.92 -2.52
N THR A 164 1.11 -28.84 -2.60
CA THR A 164 1.57 -27.48 -2.87
C THR A 164 2.57 -27.02 -1.83
N PHE A 165 2.28 -27.19 -0.53
CA PHE A 165 3.25 -26.89 0.54
C PHE A 165 4.59 -27.60 0.34
N PHE A 166 4.55 -28.88 -0.01
CA PHE A 166 5.76 -29.66 -0.24
C PHE A 166 6.54 -29.15 -1.47
N ILE A 167 5.87 -28.87 -2.59
CA ILE A 167 6.51 -28.37 -3.81
C ILE A 167 7.20 -27.03 -3.55
N VAL A 168 6.47 -26.03 -3.03
CA VAL A 168 7.02 -24.67 -2.83
C VAL A 168 8.18 -24.66 -1.83
N LYS A 169 8.07 -25.47 -0.77
CA LYS A 169 9.15 -25.63 0.22
C LYS A 169 10.40 -26.21 -0.43
N ASN A 170 10.28 -27.23 -1.29
CA ASN A 170 11.44 -27.83 -1.95
C ASN A 170 12.03 -26.93 -3.04
N LEU A 171 11.21 -26.14 -3.73
CA LEU A 171 11.69 -25.16 -4.70
C LEU A 171 12.50 -24.03 -4.03
N SER A 172 12.29 -23.76 -2.74
CA SER A 172 13.14 -22.83 -1.98
C SER A 172 14.61 -23.27 -1.91
N PHE A 173 14.96 -24.53 -2.17
CA PHE A 173 16.38 -24.91 -2.25
C PHE A 173 17.11 -24.34 -3.48
N PHE A 174 16.39 -23.83 -4.47
CA PHE A 174 16.96 -23.14 -5.63
C PHE A 174 17.33 -21.67 -5.37
N MET A 175 17.08 -21.13 -4.17
CA MET A 175 17.36 -19.72 -3.83
C MET A 175 18.82 -19.28 -4.09
N HIS A 176 19.77 -20.22 -4.03
CA HIS A 176 21.20 -19.95 -4.29
C HIS A 176 21.69 -20.48 -5.65
N ASP A 177 20.78 -20.93 -6.51
CA ASP A 177 21.09 -21.51 -7.81
C ASP A 177 20.57 -20.62 -8.94
N SER A 178 21.43 -19.71 -9.43
CA SER A 178 21.06 -18.68 -10.41
C SER A 178 20.48 -19.27 -11.70
N GLU A 179 21.13 -20.29 -12.25
CA GLU A 179 20.68 -20.99 -13.47
C GLU A 179 19.34 -21.71 -13.24
N GLY A 180 19.11 -22.21 -12.03
CA GLY A 180 17.85 -22.84 -11.65
C GLY A 180 16.72 -21.84 -11.53
N LEU A 181 16.97 -20.68 -10.92
CA LEU A 181 16.00 -19.60 -10.84
C LEU A 181 15.65 -19.03 -12.23
N ILE A 182 16.62 -18.91 -13.13
CA ILE A 182 16.36 -18.54 -14.53
C ILE A 182 15.45 -19.57 -15.20
N HIS A 183 15.72 -20.87 -15.01
CA HIS A 183 14.88 -21.94 -15.56
C HIS A 183 13.45 -21.91 -14.99
N ILE A 184 13.30 -21.69 -13.68
CA ILE A 184 12.00 -21.53 -13.02
C ILE A 184 11.25 -20.31 -13.56
N CYS A 185 11.95 -19.17 -13.70
CA CYS A 185 11.34 -17.94 -14.18
C CYS A 185 10.82 -18.06 -15.62
N ARG A 186 11.50 -18.83 -16.48
CA ARG A 186 11.09 -19.03 -17.88
C ARG A 186 9.83 -19.88 -18.04
N ASN A 187 9.34 -20.52 -16.98
CA ASN A 187 8.10 -21.28 -17.02
C ASN A 187 6.90 -20.39 -16.70
N ASP A 188 6.23 -19.89 -17.74
CA ASP A 188 5.07 -19.01 -17.61
C ASP A 188 3.90 -19.64 -16.88
N ALA A 189 3.58 -20.90 -17.19
CA ALA A 189 2.48 -21.61 -16.54
C ALA A 189 2.72 -21.73 -15.03
N PHE A 190 3.97 -21.93 -14.60
CA PHE A 190 4.33 -21.98 -13.19
C PHE A 190 4.21 -20.60 -12.52
N LEU A 191 4.72 -19.54 -13.16
CA LEU A 191 4.57 -18.18 -12.63
C LEU A 191 3.11 -17.77 -12.51
N ASP A 192 2.28 -18.08 -13.50
CA ASP A 192 0.86 -17.76 -13.49
C ASP A 192 0.13 -18.51 -12.35
N LYS A 193 0.50 -19.77 -12.07
CA LYS A 193 -0.01 -20.51 -10.90
C LYS A 193 0.42 -19.90 -9.56
N ILE A 194 1.69 -19.48 -9.43
CA ILE A 194 2.17 -18.76 -8.23
C ILE A 194 1.32 -17.50 -8.00
N LEU A 195 1.15 -16.69 -9.05
CA LEU A 195 0.39 -15.44 -8.97
C LEU A 195 -1.08 -15.72 -8.67
N PHE A 196 -1.67 -16.74 -9.27
CA PHE A 196 -3.04 -17.18 -8.97
C PHE A 196 -3.22 -17.53 -7.49
N LEU A 197 -2.32 -18.34 -6.91
CA LEU A 197 -2.39 -18.71 -5.49
C LEU A 197 -2.24 -17.49 -4.57
N LEU A 198 -1.30 -16.58 -4.88
CA LEU A 198 -1.12 -15.36 -4.09
C LEU A 198 -2.33 -14.41 -4.20
N GLN A 199 -2.92 -14.25 -5.39
CA GLN A 199 -4.14 -13.47 -5.59
C GLN A 199 -5.33 -14.07 -4.88
N LYS A 200 -5.48 -15.41 -4.95
CA LYS A 200 -6.49 -16.15 -4.22
C LYS A 200 -6.39 -15.89 -2.72
N TYR A 201 -5.17 -15.98 -2.15
CA TYR A 201 -4.93 -15.61 -0.76
C TYR A 201 -5.33 -14.16 -0.47
N CYS A 202 -4.90 -13.21 -1.32
CA CYS A 202 -5.24 -11.79 -1.15
C CYS A 202 -6.75 -11.54 -1.18
N ASN A 203 -7.51 -12.23 -2.03
CA ASN A 203 -8.95 -12.07 -2.14
C ASN A 203 -9.71 -12.69 -0.96
N GLU A 204 -9.23 -13.83 -0.45
CA GLU A 204 -9.81 -14.51 0.72
C GLU A 204 -9.51 -13.78 2.03
N THR A 205 -8.32 -13.17 2.15
CA THR A 205 -7.85 -12.47 3.36
C THR A 205 -7.94 -10.95 3.27
N ARG A 206 -8.52 -10.41 2.19
CA ARG A 206 -8.67 -8.97 2.01
C ARG A 206 -9.51 -8.44 3.17
N ASP A 207 -8.91 -7.54 3.95
CA ASP A 207 -9.60 -6.82 5.04
C ASP A 207 -10.99 -6.36 4.57
N LYS A 208 -12.04 -6.92 5.19
CA LYS A 208 -13.41 -6.44 5.01
C LYS A 208 -13.70 -5.18 5.82
N ASP A 209 -12.95 -4.87 6.86
CA ASP A 209 -13.29 -3.75 7.74
C ASP A 209 -12.04 -2.95 8.16
N CYS A 210 -11.65 -1.98 7.33
CA CYS A 210 -11.25 -0.73 7.95
C CYS A 210 -12.58 -0.16 8.48
N PRO A 211 -12.76 0.06 9.79
CA PRO A 211 -14.03 0.57 10.27
C PRO A 211 -14.38 1.78 9.40
N PRO A 212 -15.58 1.83 8.80
CA PRO A 212 -16.04 3.07 8.21
C PRO A 212 -15.83 4.14 9.27
N LEU A 213 -15.49 5.37 8.85
CA LEU A 213 -15.56 6.50 9.77
C LEU A 213 -17.03 6.63 10.18
N GLU A 214 -17.49 5.79 11.12
CA GLU A 214 -18.76 5.98 11.78
C GLU A 214 -18.65 7.34 12.45
N ASN A 215 -19.70 8.14 12.29
CA ASN A 215 -19.83 9.55 12.67
C ASN A 215 -19.52 9.90 14.14
N LYS A 216 -18.97 8.97 14.92
CA LYS A 216 -18.18 9.25 16.11
C LYS A 216 -16.73 9.42 15.70
N LEU A 217 -16.42 10.59 15.13
CA LEU A 217 -15.09 11.15 15.28
C LEU A 217 -14.80 11.16 16.79
N THR A 218 -14.13 10.14 17.32
CA THR A 218 -13.23 10.37 18.44
C THR A 218 -12.16 11.28 17.90
N LEU A 219 -12.50 12.57 17.82
CA LEU A 219 -11.52 13.64 17.74
C LEU A 219 -10.51 13.32 18.83
N ARG A 220 -9.22 13.41 18.47
CA ARG A 220 -8.14 13.19 19.44
C ARG A 220 -8.54 13.81 20.78
N PRO A 221 -8.58 13.02 21.87
CA PRO A 221 -8.93 13.55 23.17
C PRO A 221 -7.90 14.63 23.50
N ASP A 222 -8.42 15.82 23.79
CA ASP A 222 -7.74 17.00 24.31
C ASP A 222 -6.81 17.76 23.33
N SER A 223 -7.26 18.89 22.78
CA SER A 223 -7.20 20.25 23.34
C SER A 223 -5.81 20.91 23.13
N PRO A 224 -5.65 22.23 23.32
CA PRO A 224 -4.67 23.13 22.64
C PRO A 224 -3.16 22.87 22.86
N ASN A 225 -2.79 21.75 23.47
CA ASN A 225 -1.42 21.30 23.67
C ASN A 225 -0.88 20.42 22.54
N PHE A 226 -1.54 20.35 21.37
CA PHE A 226 -0.99 19.61 20.23
C PHE A 226 0.40 20.13 19.80
N LEU A 227 0.65 21.43 19.94
CA LEU A 227 1.97 22.03 19.73
C LEU A 227 2.97 21.62 20.83
N GLN A 228 2.55 21.60 22.09
CA GLN A 228 3.41 21.24 23.23
C GLN A 228 3.78 19.74 23.23
N HIS A 229 2.85 18.87 22.85
CA HIS A 229 3.08 17.43 22.73
C HIS A 229 3.89 17.07 21.47
N LEU A 230 3.82 17.89 20.41
CA LEU A 230 4.73 17.82 19.26
C LEU A 230 6.15 18.29 19.62
N GLU A 231 6.29 19.29 20.49
CA GLU A 231 7.60 19.77 20.98
C GLU A 231 8.26 18.77 21.93
N GLU A 232 7.51 18.14 22.85
CA GLU A 232 8.02 17.09 23.74
C GLU A 232 8.37 15.78 22.98
N LYS A 233 7.59 15.40 21.94
CA LYS A 233 7.95 14.27 21.07
C LYS A 233 9.09 14.58 20.10
N ARG A 234 9.29 15.84 19.69
CA ARG A 234 10.46 16.27 18.89
C ARG A 234 11.77 16.10 19.64
N GLN A 235 11.76 16.24 20.96
CA GLN A 235 12.99 16.14 21.77
C GLN A 235 13.37 14.70 22.15
N ASN A 236 12.40 13.78 22.21
CA ASN A 236 12.64 12.42 22.72
C ASN A 236 12.60 11.30 21.68
N MET A 237 12.29 11.58 20.41
CA MET A 237 12.26 10.56 19.36
C MET A 237 12.94 11.06 18.09
N ASN A 238 14.01 10.38 17.65
CA ASN A 238 14.51 10.38 16.26
C ASN A 238 13.47 9.70 15.33
N ILE A 239 12.23 10.19 15.33
CA ILE A 239 11.16 9.69 14.49
C ILE A 239 10.91 10.71 13.38
N THR A 240 11.54 10.43 12.25
CA THR A 240 11.23 10.90 10.90
C THR A 240 9.99 10.20 10.29
N ASN A 241 9.11 9.60 11.11
CA ASN A 241 7.84 9.02 10.61
C ASN A 241 6.71 10.03 10.73
N PHE A 242 6.60 10.96 9.79
CA PHE A 242 5.43 11.81 9.75
C PHE A 242 5.11 12.28 8.33
N TYR A 243 3.97 11.79 7.83
CA TYR A 243 3.23 12.30 6.66
C TYR A 243 3.93 12.07 5.30
N VAL A 244 3.13 11.91 4.25
CA VAL A 244 3.63 12.06 2.87
C VAL A 244 3.78 13.56 2.66
N ASP A 245 4.93 14.12 2.94
CA ASP A 245 5.30 15.32 2.22
C ASP A 245 5.87 14.92 0.88
N PHE A 246 5.20 15.35 -0.20
CA PHE A 246 5.84 15.39 -1.50
C PHE A 246 7.10 16.29 -1.48
N ALA A 247 7.27 17.09 -0.41
CA ALA A 247 8.49 17.83 -0.08
C ALA A 247 9.57 17.00 0.67
N ASP A 248 9.23 15.93 1.40
CA ASP A 248 10.24 15.04 2.02
C ASP A 248 10.95 14.18 0.96
N LEU A 249 10.27 13.89 -0.16
CA LEU A 249 10.90 13.37 -1.37
C LEU A 249 11.94 14.34 -1.94
N GLU A 250 11.72 15.66 -1.83
CA GLU A 250 12.68 16.67 -2.30
C GLU A 250 13.91 16.76 -1.38
N ALA A 251 13.75 16.52 -0.08
CA ALA A 251 14.85 16.49 0.90
C ALA A 251 15.73 15.23 0.80
N SER A 252 15.20 14.14 0.24
CA SER A 252 15.86 12.83 0.18
C SER A 252 16.75 12.62 -1.07
N ILE A 253 16.77 13.57 -2.01
CA ILE A 253 17.56 13.49 -3.25
C ILE A 253 18.79 14.42 -3.11
N PRO A 254 20.02 13.89 -3.01
CA PRO A 254 21.21 14.72 -2.96
C PRO A 254 21.32 15.61 -4.20
N ALA A 255 21.54 16.91 -4.01
CA ALA A 255 21.70 17.91 -5.07
C ALA A 255 22.99 17.75 -5.93
N GLN A 256 23.60 16.58 -5.98
CA GLN A 256 24.84 16.31 -6.71
C GLN A 256 24.70 15.10 -7.64
N CYS A 257 24.00 15.31 -8.75
CA CYS A 257 24.13 14.44 -9.93
C CYS A 257 24.48 15.30 -11.15
N SER A 258 25.69 15.86 -11.14
CA SER A 258 26.31 16.40 -12.34
C SER A 258 27.81 16.08 -12.36
N SER A 259 28.14 14.84 -12.74
CA SER A 259 29.31 14.40 -13.53
C SER A 259 29.60 12.90 -13.30
N SER A 260 30.19 12.27 -14.33
CA SER A 260 30.45 10.83 -14.54
C SER A 260 31.04 10.00 -13.36
N PRO A 261 31.00 8.66 -13.42
CA PRO A 261 30.92 7.77 -12.27
C PRO A 261 32.27 7.45 -11.64
N ARG A 262 32.62 8.06 -10.51
CA ARG A 262 33.72 7.58 -9.64
C ARG A 262 33.54 7.94 -8.18
N ILE A 263 32.53 7.38 -7.50
CA ILE A 263 32.63 7.06 -6.06
C ILE A 263 31.85 5.75 -5.82
N ARG A 264 32.52 4.61 -6.03
CA ARG A 264 32.12 3.34 -5.40
C ARG A 264 32.66 3.37 -3.97
N SER A 265 31.86 3.80 -3.00
CA SER A 265 32.12 3.52 -1.59
C SER A 265 31.56 2.14 -1.26
N ALA A 266 32.42 1.15 -1.49
CA ALA A 266 32.56 -0.16 -0.85
C ALA A 266 31.43 -0.66 0.07
N TRP A 267 30.51 -1.44 -0.51
CA TRP A 267 30.02 -2.67 0.13
C TRP A 267 30.53 -3.83 -0.74
N SER A 268 31.46 -4.61 -0.19
CA SER A 268 32.32 -5.54 -0.94
C SER A 268 31.55 -6.63 -1.69
N PRO A 269 31.78 -6.78 -3.01
CA PRO A 269 31.58 -8.02 -3.73
C PRO A 269 32.81 -8.92 -3.55
N SER A 270 32.58 -10.20 -3.27
CA SER A 270 33.61 -11.24 -3.22
C SER A 270 34.52 -11.17 -4.46
N ALA A 271 35.80 -10.89 -4.24
CA ALA A 271 36.79 -10.79 -5.29
C ALA A 271 37.15 -12.17 -5.85
N SER A 272 36.64 -12.50 -7.03
CA SER A 272 37.25 -13.49 -7.92
C SER A 272 38.27 -12.78 -8.82
N ARG A 273 39.56 -13.07 -8.60
CA ARG A 273 40.64 -12.71 -9.54
C ARG A 273 40.83 -13.86 -10.54
N THR A 274 40.83 -13.51 -11.82
CA THR A 274 41.26 -14.34 -12.94
C THR A 274 42.76 -14.19 -13.17
N SER A 275 43.50 -15.31 -13.17
CA SER A 275 44.70 -15.54 -14.00
C SER A 275 45.11 -17.02 -13.94
N ALA A 276 45.60 -17.55 -15.07
CA ALA A 276 45.54 -18.95 -15.50
C ALA A 276 46.68 -19.89 -15.01
N THR A 277 46.31 -21.17 -14.76
CA THR A 277 47.01 -22.48 -14.98
C THR A 277 48.33 -22.86 -14.26
N PRO A 278 48.70 -24.17 -14.10
CA PRO A 278 47.91 -25.41 -14.01
C PRO A 278 48.33 -26.46 -12.91
N SER A 279 47.42 -27.40 -12.61
CA SER A 279 47.60 -28.83 -12.24
C SER A 279 47.89 -29.30 -10.79
N PRO A 280 47.50 -30.56 -10.43
CA PRO A 280 47.06 -30.98 -9.09
C PRO A 280 48.00 -31.99 -8.39
N SER A 281 47.88 -32.15 -7.06
CA SER A 281 48.31 -33.37 -6.32
C SER A 281 47.75 -33.42 -4.88
N PRO A 282 47.60 -34.62 -4.26
CA PRO A 282 46.68 -34.87 -3.15
C PRO A 282 47.32 -35.14 -1.77
N SER A 283 46.62 -34.69 -0.70
CA SER A 283 46.60 -35.20 0.70
C SER A 283 47.91 -35.22 1.55
N PRO A 284 47.86 -35.58 2.85
CA PRO A 284 47.23 -34.89 4.00
C PRO A 284 48.24 -34.63 5.14
N SER A 285 47.98 -33.72 6.08
CA SER A 285 48.62 -33.78 7.41
C SER A 285 47.83 -33.08 8.51
N SER A 286 47.81 -33.75 9.65
CA SER A 286 47.18 -33.46 10.93
C SER A 286 47.98 -32.48 11.80
N SER A 287 47.29 -31.54 12.45
CA SER A 287 47.61 -30.92 13.76
C SER A 287 46.32 -30.18 14.18
N THR A 288 45.61 -30.40 15.29
CA THR A 288 45.93 -30.42 16.73
C THR A 288 46.57 -29.14 17.23
N PHE A 289 45.76 -28.10 17.48
CA PHE A 289 45.84 -27.25 18.67
C PHE A 289 44.49 -26.58 18.92
N SER A 290 44.02 -26.70 20.16
CA SER A 290 42.87 -26.07 20.77
C SER A 290 43.22 -24.62 21.15
N ASP A 291 42.32 -23.67 20.92
CA ASP A 291 41.64 -22.93 22.01
C ASP A 291 40.74 -21.82 21.45
N ASP A 292 39.62 -21.71 22.15
CA ASP A 292 38.47 -20.83 22.04
C ASP A 292 38.70 -19.38 21.57
N GLU A 293 37.97 -19.00 20.52
CA GLU A 293 37.18 -17.76 20.48
C GLU A 293 35.94 -18.04 19.62
N SER A 294 34.88 -18.48 20.30
CA SER A 294 33.58 -18.77 19.71
C SER A 294 32.81 -17.49 19.43
N ASP A 295 32.98 -16.90 18.25
CA ASP A 295 31.96 -16.03 17.70
C ASP A 295 32.01 -16.02 16.16
N THR A 296 30.83 -16.04 15.56
CA THR A 296 30.53 -16.04 14.12
C THR A 296 30.69 -17.37 13.36
N THR A 297 29.66 -18.23 13.43
CA THR A 297 29.13 -19.05 12.30
C THR A 297 27.95 -19.91 12.77
N ASN A 298 26.80 -19.30 13.07
CA ASN A 298 25.54 -20.01 13.36
C ASN A 298 24.43 -19.65 12.35
N TRP A 299 24.76 -19.61 11.05
CA TRP A 299 23.79 -19.37 9.97
C TRP A 299 23.43 -20.61 9.13
N ILE A 300 23.74 -21.80 9.64
CA ILE A 300 23.06 -23.03 9.21
C ILE A 300 22.28 -23.55 10.41
N SER A 301 21.24 -22.82 10.81
CA SER A 301 20.15 -23.42 11.57
C SER A 301 19.47 -24.42 10.64
N HIS A 302 19.99 -25.65 10.63
CA HIS A 302 19.29 -26.83 10.15
C HIS A 302 17.86 -26.81 10.70
N PRO A 303 16.87 -27.32 9.93
CA PRO A 303 15.50 -27.35 10.41
C PRO A 303 15.48 -28.09 11.75
N LYS A 304 15.17 -27.36 12.82
CA LYS A 304 14.71 -27.95 14.08
C LYS A 304 13.57 -28.90 13.71
N LYS A 305 13.43 -30.00 14.46
CA LYS A 305 12.35 -30.99 14.36
C LYS A 305 10.96 -30.31 14.33
N GLU A 306 10.56 -29.81 13.17
CA GLU A 306 9.18 -29.69 12.74
C GLU A 306 8.99 -30.91 11.84
N ASP A 307 8.29 -31.91 12.37
CA ASP A 307 8.03 -33.16 11.69
C ASP A 307 7.59 -32.92 10.25
N ILE A 308 8.26 -33.62 9.33
CA ILE A 308 7.84 -33.80 7.93
C ILE A 308 6.65 -34.79 7.92
N GLY A 309 5.69 -34.55 8.82
CA GLY A 309 4.56 -35.42 9.09
C GLY A 309 3.44 -35.16 8.11
N TRP A 310 3.45 -35.89 6.99
CA TRP A 310 2.25 -36.19 6.20
C TRP A 310 1.28 -37.14 6.96
N TYR A 311 1.22 -37.06 8.29
CA TYR A 311 0.36 -37.94 9.09
C TYR A 311 -0.97 -37.25 9.33
N SER A 312 -1.92 -37.67 8.50
CA SER A 312 -3.35 -37.81 8.79
C SER A 312 -3.95 -36.82 9.80
N ASP A 313 -4.69 -35.83 9.28
CA ASP A 313 -5.62 -34.96 10.05
C ASP A 313 -6.80 -35.77 10.67
N SER A 314 -6.68 -37.08 10.86
CA SER A 314 -7.81 -37.96 11.25
C SER A 314 -8.13 -37.95 12.74
N GLU A 315 -7.21 -37.49 13.59
CA GLU A 315 -7.38 -37.49 15.06
C GLU A 315 -7.55 -36.09 15.70
N LEU A 316 -7.60 -35.03 14.89
CA LEU A 316 -7.79 -33.65 15.38
C LEU A 316 -9.27 -33.26 15.37
N ASP A 317 -9.65 -32.36 16.28
CA ASP A 317 -10.97 -31.73 16.26
C ASP A 317 -11.09 -30.77 15.05
N GLU A 318 -12.30 -30.50 14.56
CA GLU A 318 -12.48 -29.70 13.31
C GLU A 318 -11.89 -28.28 13.43
N ASP A 319 -12.00 -27.64 14.60
CA ASP A 319 -11.41 -26.32 14.84
C ASP A 319 -9.86 -26.36 14.80
N GLN A 320 -9.26 -27.47 15.25
CA GLN A 320 -7.80 -27.65 15.20
C GLN A 320 -7.32 -27.94 13.78
N LYS A 321 -8.10 -28.69 12.99
CA LYS A 321 -7.80 -28.91 11.56
C LYS A 321 -7.86 -27.60 10.78
N GLU A 322 -8.83 -26.75 11.06
CA GLU A 322 -8.97 -25.46 10.36
C GLU A 322 -7.80 -24.52 10.71
N MET A 323 -7.42 -24.42 11.99
CA MET A 323 -6.22 -23.68 12.40
C MET A 323 -4.94 -24.23 11.74
N CYS A 324 -4.82 -25.56 11.60
CA CYS A 324 -3.68 -26.18 10.91
C CYS A 324 -3.68 -25.88 9.40
N ARG A 325 -4.85 -25.82 8.75
CA ARG A 325 -4.99 -25.43 7.34
C ARG A 325 -4.63 -23.96 7.13
N GLU A 326 -5.05 -23.09 8.03
CA GLU A 326 -4.71 -21.66 8.00
C GLU A 326 -3.21 -21.44 8.15
N LYS A 327 -2.57 -22.05 9.15
CA LYS A 327 -1.11 -22.00 9.31
C LYS A 327 -0.36 -22.55 8.11
N ARG A 328 -0.86 -23.62 7.49
CA ARG A 328 -0.29 -24.19 6.26
C ARG A 328 -0.42 -23.21 5.10
N ARG A 329 -1.58 -22.58 4.93
CA ARG A 329 -1.84 -21.57 3.91
C ARG A 329 -0.85 -20.41 4.03
N ASP A 330 -0.67 -19.86 5.22
CA ASP A 330 0.31 -18.79 5.45
C ASP A 330 1.74 -19.22 5.12
N LYS A 331 2.15 -20.42 5.54
CA LYS A 331 3.48 -20.94 5.19
C LYS A 331 3.66 -21.13 3.68
N ILE A 332 2.63 -21.59 2.96
CA ILE A 332 2.66 -21.69 1.48
C ILE A 332 2.90 -20.30 0.88
N VAL A 333 2.14 -19.30 1.31
CA VAL A 333 2.26 -17.93 0.81
C VAL A 333 3.64 -17.34 1.09
N LEU A 334 4.21 -17.59 2.27
CA LEU A 334 5.57 -17.16 2.58
C LEU A 334 6.61 -17.78 1.64
N TYR A 335 6.51 -19.08 1.34
CA TYR A 335 7.41 -19.74 0.39
C TYR A 335 7.22 -19.26 -1.05
N LEU A 336 5.99 -19.04 -1.49
CA LEU A 336 5.70 -18.46 -2.81
C LEU A 336 6.31 -17.06 -2.94
N LEU A 337 6.19 -16.24 -1.89
CA LEU A 337 6.78 -14.91 -1.86
C LEU A 337 8.31 -14.95 -1.81
N ASP A 338 8.89 -15.94 -1.12
CA ASP A 338 10.34 -16.17 -1.15
C ASP A 338 10.82 -16.49 -2.57
N ILE A 339 10.12 -17.36 -3.29
CA ILE A 339 10.43 -17.65 -4.69
C ILE A 339 10.44 -16.35 -5.50
N ILE A 340 9.40 -15.50 -5.41
CA ILE A 340 9.37 -14.21 -6.14
C ILE A 340 10.50 -13.27 -5.69
N ASP A 341 10.79 -13.15 -4.39
CA ASP A 341 11.88 -12.31 -3.88
C ASP A 341 13.22 -12.73 -4.48
N TRP A 342 13.48 -14.03 -4.57
CA TRP A 342 14.69 -14.54 -5.20
C TRP A 342 14.68 -14.44 -6.72
N LEU A 343 13.55 -14.65 -7.40
CA LEU A 343 13.46 -14.45 -8.85
C LEU A 343 13.79 -13.00 -9.23
N THR A 344 13.29 -12.02 -8.47
CA THR A 344 13.60 -10.58 -8.65
C THR A 344 15.00 -10.18 -8.21
N HIS A 345 15.77 -11.07 -7.57
CA HIS A 345 17.16 -10.80 -7.22
C HIS A 345 18.09 -10.86 -8.44
N TYR A 346 17.70 -11.59 -9.49
CA TYR A 346 18.51 -11.82 -10.68
C TYR A 346 18.01 -10.98 -11.86
N PRO A 347 18.81 -10.03 -12.39
CA PRO A 347 18.43 -9.14 -13.48
C PRO A 347 17.94 -9.85 -14.74
N GLU A 348 18.48 -11.03 -15.04
CA GLU A 348 18.12 -11.86 -16.20
C GLU A 348 16.65 -12.28 -16.21
N ASN A 349 16.00 -12.29 -15.04
CA ASN A 349 14.60 -12.62 -14.88
C ASN A 349 13.66 -11.42 -15.03
N HIS A 350 14.19 -10.19 -14.97
CA HIS A 350 13.36 -8.99 -14.87
C HIS A 350 12.40 -8.84 -16.06
N ILE A 351 12.85 -9.06 -17.30
CA ILE A 351 12.00 -8.99 -18.50
C ILE A 351 10.75 -9.86 -18.35
N GLN A 352 10.92 -11.07 -17.82
CA GLN A 352 9.81 -12.01 -17.62
C GLN A 352 8.88 -11.59 -16.49
N LEU A 353 9.42 -10.96 -15.45
CA LEU A 353 8.67 -10.54 -14.25
C LEU A 353 8.01 -9.16 -14.39
N LEU A 354 8.38 -8.36 -15.40
CA LEU A 354 7.82 -7.03 -15.69
C LEU A 354 6.41 -7.12 -16.30
N ARG A 355 5.49 -7.76 -15.58
CA ARG A 355 4.09 -7.98 -15.98
C ARG A 355 3.14 -7.33 -15.00
N LYS A 356 2.02 -6.83 -15.53
CA LYS A 356 0.93 -6.25 -14.72
C LYS A 356 0.51 -7.14 -13.54
N PRO A 357 0.26 -8.45 -13.73
CA PRO A 357 -0.22 -9.30 -12.64
C PRO A 357 0.78 -9.46 -11.50
N VAL A 358 2.09 -9.37 -11.78
CA VAL A 358 3.14 -9.44 -10.74
C VAL A 358 3.04 -8.22 -9.82
N PHE A 359 3.01 -7.01 -10.39
CA PHE A 359 2.88 -5.79 -9.60
C PHE A 359 1.57 -5.72 -8.84
N GLU A 360 0.44 -6.06 -9.47
CA GLU A 360 -0.87 -6.07 -8.82
C GLU A 360 -0.91 -7.04 -7.64
N THR A 361 -0.34 -8.24 -7.79
CA THR A 361 -0.28 -9.24 -6.72
C THR A 361 0.61 -8.78 -5.57
N LEU A 362 1.82 -8.28 -5.86
CA LEU A 362 2.75 -7.81 -4.84
C LEU A 362 2.21 -6.57 -4.09
N ILE A 363 1.50 -5.69 -4.79
CA ILE A 363 0.79 -4.56 -4.20
C ILE A 363 -0.38 -5.06 -3.33
N ALA A 364 -1.18 -6.01 -3.81
CA ALA A 364 -2.32 -6.55 -3.07
C ALA A 364 -1.91 -7.21 -1.75
N LEU A 365 -0.73 -7.84 -1.69
CA LEU A 365 -0.19 -8.43 -0.45
C LEU A 365 -0.03 -7.40 0.68
N SER A 366 0.20 -6.12 0.38
CA SER A 366 0.21 -5.05 1.39
C SER A 366 -1.15 -4.87 2.09
N SER A 367 -2.22 -5.37 1.48
CA SER A 367 -3.59 -5.32 2.00
C SER A 367 -4.02 -6.56 2.79
N THR A 368 -3.10 -7.47 3.11
CA THR A 368 -3.36 -8.72 3.86
C THR A 368 -2.83 -8.64 5.29
N GLU A 369 -3.12 -9.67 6.11
CA GLU A 369 -2.66 -9.79 7.51
C GLU A 369 -1.26 -10.43 7.66
N LEU A 370 -0.50 -10.54 6.57
CA LEU A 370 0.82 -11.15 6.60
C LEU A 370 1.80 -10.42 7.54
N PRO A 371 2.82 -11.14 8.08
CA PRO A 371 3.86 -10.53 8.88
C PRO A 371 4.58 -9.39 8.12
N ILE A 372 4.99 -8.34 8.84
CA ILE A 372 5.69 -7.17 8.28
C ILE A 372 6.91 -7.58 7.43
N ASN A 373 7.64 -8.62 7.82
CA ASN A 373 8.78 -9.14 7.07
C ASN A 373 8.39 -9.66 5.66
N ALA A 374 7.19 -10.22 5.51
CA ALA A 374 6.66 -10.67 4.23
C ALA A 374 6.28 -9.45 3.36
N ILE A 375 5.60 -8.46 3.93
CA ILE A 375 5.29 -7.21 3.22
C ILE A 375 6.59 -6.51 2.76
N ALA A 376 7.64 -6.53 3.59
CA ALA A 376 8.96 -6.02 3.23
C ALA A 376 9.62 -6.80 2.07
N LYS A 377 9.42 -8.13 1.98
CA LYS A 377 9.86 -8.93 0.82
C LYS A 377 9.19 -8.44 -0.46
N ALA A 378 7.86 -8.31 -0.45
CA ALA A 378 7.11 -7.80 -1.61
C ALA A 378 7.60 -6.40 -2.02
N CYS A 379 7.85 -5.51 -1.06
CA CYS A 379 8.38 -4.16 -1.32
C CYS A 379 9.77 -4.23 -2.00
N ARG A 380 10.67 -5.07 -1.48
CA ARG A 380 12.01 -5.26 -2.07
C ARG A 380 11.93 -5.82 -3.49
N SER A 381 11.06 -6.80 -3.74
CA SER A 381 10.87 -7.37 -5.06
C SER A 381 10.43 -6.32 -6.08
N ILE A 382 9.44 -5.48 -5.72
CA ILE A 382 9.00 -4.37 -6.57
C ILE A 382 10.15 -3.37 -6.81
N LYS A 383 10.87 -2.97 -5.76
CA LYS A 383 12.01 -2.03 -5.88
C LYS A 383 13.10 -2.55 -6.82
N ARG A 384 13.43 -3.85 -6.76
CA ARG A 384 14.42 -4.47 -7.67
C ARG A 384 13.95 -4.43 -9.13
N LEU A 385 12.68 -4.75 -9.38
CA LEU A 385 12.10 -4.65 -10.72
C LEU A 385 12.10 -3.21 -11.23
N ILE A 386 11.78 -2.24 -10.37
CA ILE A 386 11.81 -0.82 -10.72
C ILE A 386 13.23 -0.36 -11.12
N ARG A 387 14.26 -0.84 -10.42
CA ARG A 387 15.66 -0.48 -10.69
C ARG A 387 16.21 -1.04 -12.00
N SER A 388 15.50 -1.97 -12.64
CA SER A 388 15.93 -2.51 -13.93
C SER A 388 15.83 -1.43 -15.02
N GLU A 389 16.90 -1.18 -15.79
CA GLU A 389 16.87 -0.16 -16.86
C GLU A 389 15.78 -0.46 -17.91
N GLU A 390 15.56 -1.75 -18.20
CA GLU A 390 14.56 -2.23 -19.15
C GLU A 390 13.11 -2.09 -18.64
N SER A 391 12.92 -1.71 -17.37
CA SER A 391 11.59 -1.62 -16.76
C SER A 391 10.82 -0.36 -17.16
N LEU A 392 11.51 0.74 -17.50
CA LEU A 392 10.89 2.06 -17.67
C LEU A 392 9.69 2.08 -18.64
N PRO A 393 9.76 1.47 -19.85
CA PRO A 393 8.62 1.43 -20.76
C PRO A 393 7.42 0.68 -20.16
N TYR A 394 7.68 -0.42 -19.46
CA TYR A 394 6.65 -1.24 -18.83
C TYR A 394 6.04 -0.52 -17.63
N LEU A 395 6.84 0.07 -16.74
CA LEU A 395 6.35 0.75 -15.53
C LEU A 395 5.43 1.93 -15.88
N PHE A 396 5.81 2.73 -16.88
CA PHE A 396 4.99 3.85 -17.33
C PHE A 396 3.76 3.39 -18.11
N GLY A 397 3.89 2.36 -18.96
CA GLY A 397 2.74 1.75 -19.65
C GLY A 397 1.71 1.16 -18.67
N LEU A 398 2.17 0.55 -17.57
CA LEU A 398 1.34 0.04 -16.48
C LEU A 398 0.75 1.13 -15.59
N LYS A 399 1.20 2.39 -15.71
CA LYS A 399 0.81 3.50 -14.84
C LYS A 399 0.95 3.15 -13.36
N LEU A 400 2.04 2.45 -13.02
CA LEU A 400 2.25 1.89 -11.68
C LEU A 400 2.11 2.93 -10.55
N HIS A 401 2.53 4.17 -10.81
CA HIS A 401 2.37 5.30 -9.89
C HIS A 401 0.92 5.54 -9.44
N LEU A 402 -0.08 5.38 -10.34
CA LEU A 402 -1.50 5.53 -9.97
C LEU A 402 -1.95 4.43 -9.02
N HIS A 403 -1.55 3.18 -9.29
CA HIS A 403 -1.80 2.05 -8.40
C HIS A 403 -1.16 2.27 -7.02
N ILE A 404 0.09 2.74 -6.97
CA ILE A 404 0.77 3.04 -5.70
C ILE A 404 0.07 4.18 -4.94
N ILE A 405 -0.34 5.24 -5.61
CA ILE A 405 -1.00 6.39 -4.96
C ILE A 405 -2.34 5.97 -4.34
N SER A 406 -3.07 5.05 -4.97
CA SER A 406 -4.29 4.48 -4.36
C SER A 406 -4.02 3.74 -3.04
N LEU A 407 -2.82 3.18 -2.83
CA LEU A 407 -2.43 2.59 -1.55
C LEU A 407 -2.16 3.65 -0.49
N ILE A 408 -1.63 4.80 -0.91
CA ILE A 408 -1.31 5.95 -0.06
C ILE A 408 -2.60 6.66 0.39
N ARG A 409 -3.62 6.69 -0.47
CA ARG A 409 -4.92 7.37 -0.23
C ARG A 409 -5.99 6.37 0.21
N ARG A 410 -6.11 6.14 1.53
CA ARG A 410 -7.16 5.28 2.11
C ARG A 410 -8.13 6.10 2.98
N PRO A 411 -9.45 5.78 3.01
CA PRO A 411 -10.45 6.57 3.74
C PRO A 411 -10.08 6.89 5.21
N CYS A 412 -9.58 5.90 5.96
CA CYS A 412 -9.00 6.06 7.31
C CYS A 412 -7.92 7.15 7.43
N LEU A 413 -7.21 7.45 6.34
CA LEU A 413 -6.15 8.46 6.26
C LEU A 413 -6.64 9.75 5.60
N MET A 414 -7.84 9.76 5.02
CA MET A 414 -8.40 10.91 4.31
C MET A 414 -9.14 11.87 5.22
N HIS A 415 -9.33 11.57 6.51
CA HIS A 415 -9.91 12.56 7.42
C HIS A 415 -8.82 13.30 8.20
N ARG A 416 -8.78 14.63 8.09
CA ARG A 416 -7.75 15.51 8.68
C ARG A 416 -7.56 15.28 10.19
N TYR A 417 -8.64 14.97 10.90
CA TYR A 417 -8.66 14.81 12.37
C TYR A 417 -8.89 13.38 12.86
N ALA A 418 -8.97 12.38 11.98
CA ALA A 418 -9.22 11.01 12.42
C ALA A 418 -7.94 10.35 12.94
N ASP A 419 -8.13 9.43 13.89
CA ASP A 419 -7.07 8.55 14.32
C ASP A 419 -6.65 7.61 13.20
N ARG A 420 -5.34 7.45 13.07
CA ARG A 420 -4.75 6.66 12.00
C ARG A 420 -4.77 5.19 12.37
N CYS A 421 -5.34 4.40 11.48
CA CYS A 421 -5.15 2.96 11.51
C CYS A 421 -3.67 2.61 11.27
N SER A 422 -3.06 1.84 12.19
CA SER A 422 -1.67 1.38 12.10
C SER A 422 -1.40 0.64 10.78
N ARG A 423 -2.32 -0.26 10.37
CA ARG A 423 -2.26 -0.97 9.09
C ARG A 423 -2.30 -0.02 7.89
N CYS A 424 -3.17 1.01 7.92
CA CYS A 424 -3.23 2.02 6.86
C CYS A 424 -1.90 2.81 6.77
N GLU A 425 -1.25 3.10 7.91
CA GLU A 425 0.03 3.81 7.94
C GLU A 425 1.19 2.93 7.43
N ASP A 426 1.21 1.63 7.75
CA ASP A 426 2.21 0.69 7.19
C ASP A 426 2.06 0.55 5.67
N ARG A 427 0.83 0.45 5.17
CA ARG A 427 0.52 0.48 3.72
C ARG A 427 0.96 1.77 3.07
N ARG A 428 0.71 2.90 3.72
CA ARG A 428 1.17 4.21 3.27
C ARG A 428 2.70 4.28 3.19
N LYS A 429 3.40 3.71 4.19
CA LYS A 429 4.86 3.60 4.21
C LYS A 429 5.36 2.75 3.05
N PHE A 430 4.76 1.57 2.83
CA PHE A 430 5.04 0.73 1.67
C PHE A 430 4.88 1.49 0.35
N GLY A 431 3.74 2.19 0.17
CA GLY A 431 3.47 2.97 -1.02
C GLY A 431 4.48 4.10 -1.24
N ARG A 432 4.85 4.84 -0.17
CA ARG A 432 5.90 5.87 -0.22
C ARG A 432 7.22 5.31 -0.73
N GLU A 433 7.68 4.24 -0.10
CA GLU A 433 8.95 3.60 -0.41
C GLU A 433 9.05 3.13 -1.87
N VAL A 434 7.96 2.63 -2.43
CA VAL A 434 7.91 2.23 -3.85
C VAL A 434 7.83 3.44 -4.77
N LEU A 435 7.06 4.47 -4.41
CA LEU A 435 6.92 5.69 -5.22
C LEU A 435 8.24 6.48 -5.28
N GLU A 436 9.00 6.52 -4.19
CA GLU A 436 10.35 7.09 -4.12
C GLU A 436 11.30 6.41 -5.10
N GLU A 437 11.34 5.08 -5.09
CA GLU A 437 12.18 4.31 -6.01
C GLU A 437 11.78 4.56 -7.47
N LEU A 438 10.47 4.59 -7.75
CA LEU A 438 9.95 4.90 -9.09
C LEU A 438 10.31 6.33 -9.52
N SER A 439 10.27 7.29 -8.60
CA SER A 439 10.68 8.67 -8.84
C SER A 439 12.18 8.74 -9.14
N LEU A 440 13.04 8.06 -8.37
CA LEU A 440 14.48 8.01 -8.63
C LEU A 440 14.79 7.51 -10.06
N GLN A 441 14.09 6.47 -10.51
CA GLN A 441 14.25 5.95 -11.87
C GLN A 441 13.74 6.91 -12.94
N ALA A 442 12.59 7.56 -12.72
CA ALA A 442 12.07 8.58 -13.63
C ALA A 442 13.00 9.80 -13.74
N ASN A 443 13.70 10.16 -12.66
CA ASN A 443 14.68 11.25 -12.62
C ASN A 443 16.09 10.81 -13.07
N SER A 444 16.31 9.56 -13.46
CA SER A 444 17.56 9.15 -14.10
C SER A 444 17.69 9.76 -15.50
N GLY A 445 18.90 9.80 -16.06
CA GLY A 445 19.10 10.31 -17.42
C GLY A 445 18.30 9.51 -18.47
N ALA A 446 18.25 8.18 -18.32
CA ALA A 446 17.46 7.30 -19.18
C ALA A 446 15.95 7.52 -18.98
N GLY A 447 15.49 7.60 -17.73
CA GLY A 447 14.10 7.85 -17.38
C GLY A 447 13.58 9.18 -17.92
N TRP A 448 14.37 10.25 -17.79
CA TRP A 448 14.01 11.56 -18.33
C TRP A 448 13.95 11.56 -19.86
N ASN A 449 14.92 10.94 -20.54
CA ASN A 449 14.91 10.85 -22.00
C ASN A 449 13.67 10.10 -22.51
N PHE A 450 13.34 8.96 -21.89
CA PHE A 450 12.13 8.21 -22.23
C PHE A 450 10.85 9.01 -21.93
N MET A 451 10.80 9.72 -20.80
CA MET A 451 9.67 10.61 -20.48
C MET A 451 9.50 11.72 -21.53
N GLN A 452 10.59 12.31 -22.02
CA GLN A 452 10.54 13.32 -23.07
C GLN A 452 9.96 12.77 -24.39
N GLU A 453 10.26 11.52 -24.74
CA GLU A 453 9.65 10.86 -25.90
C GLU A 453 8.14 10.69 -25.72
N LEU A 454 7.71 10.22 -24.53
CA LEU A 454 6.28 10.06 -24.22
C LEU A 454 5.53 11.40 -24.20
N LEU A 455 6.14 12.46 -23.67
CA LEU A 455 5.57 13.81 -23.65
C LEU A 455 5.42 14.42 -25.05
N LYS A 456 6.22 13.96 -26.01
CA LYS A 456 6.15 14.35 -27.43
C LYS A 456 5.36 13.37 -28.30
N SER A 457 4.70 12.37 -27.69
CA SER A 457 3.93 11.38 -28.43
C SER A 457 2.76 12.03 -29.18
N ASP A 458 2.54 11.60 -30.42
CA ASP A 458 1.38 12.02 -31.23
C ASP A 458 0.05 11.43 -30.71
N ASN A 459 0.10 10.40 -29.85
CA ASN A 459 -1.10 9.82 -29.26
C ASN A 459 -1.55 10.65 -28.05
N PRO A 460 -2.73 11.29 -28.10
CA PRO A 460 -3.17 12.23 -27.05
C PRO A 460 -3.39 11.53 -25.70
N ASN A 461 -3.82 10.27 -25.70
CA ASN A 461 -3.99 9.51 -24.44
C ASN A 461 -2.62 9.18 -23.83
N THR A 462 -1.66 8.72 -24.64
CA THR A 462 -0.28 8.46 -24.17
C THR A 462 0.35 9.72 -23.61
N GLN A 463 0.21 10.84 -24.34
CA GLN A 463 0.73 12.14 -23.94
C GLN A 463 0.09 12.64 -22.63
N PHE A 464 -1.24 12.50 -22.48
CA PHE A 464 -1.95 12.87 -21.25
C PHE A 464 -1.42 12.09 -20.03
N TYR A 465 -1.28 10.78 -20.14
CA TYR A 465 -0.75 9.99 -19.02
C TYR A 465 0.74 10.29 -18.78
N ALA A 466 1.51 10.65 -19.81
CA ALA A 466 2.87 11.14 -19.65
C ALA A 466 2.92 12.46 -18.86
N PHE A 467 2.02 13.40 -19.13
CA PHE A 467 1.87 14.64 -18.36
C PHE A 467 1.60 14.37 -16.88
N SER A 468 0.62 13.52 -16.58
CA SER A 468 0.29 13.11 -15.22
C SER A 468 1.48 12.41 -14.52
N THR A 469 2.10 11.46 -15.21
CA THR A 469 3.24 10.69 -14.70
C THR A 469 4.42 11.61 -14.41
N ALA A 470 4.75 12.52 -15.34
CA ALA A 470 5.87 13.43 -15.21
C ALA A 470 5.66 14.41 -14.06
N LEU A 471 4.46 14.98 -13.91
CA LEU A 471 4.13 15.87 -12.80
C LEU A 471 4.25 15.17 -11.44
N THR A 472 3.91 13.88 -11.40
CA THR A 472 3.95 13.05 -10.19
C THR A 472 5.36 12.55 -9.84
N LEU A 473 6.17 12.17 -10.83
CA LEU A 473 7.44 11.46 -10.59
C LEU A 473 8.69 12.32 -10.79
N ILE A 474 8.65 13.37 -11.62
CA ILE A 474 9.81 14.22 -11.88
C ILE A 474 9.97 15.22 -10.75
N ARG A 475 11.05 15.06 -9.98
CA ARG A 475 11.37 15.87 -8.80
C ARG A 475 12.69 16.64 -8.96
N HIS A 476 13.56 16.20 -9.86
CA HIS A 476 14.82 16.87 -10.15
C HIS A 476 14.56 18.28 -10.71
N VAL A 477 15.12 19.30 -10.06
CA VAL A 477 14.81 20.73 -10.31
C VAL A 477 14.95 21.12 -11.78
N GLN A 478 16.02 20.67 -12.45
CA GLN A 478 16.28 21.02 -13.84
C GLN A 478 15.23 20.41 -14.78
N TYR A 479 14.84 19.16 -14.54
CA TYR A 479 13.84 18.46 -15.37
C TYR A 479 12.46 19.03 -15.13
N ARG A 480 12.13 19.35 -13.87
CA ARG A 480 10.89 20.02 -13.50
C ARG A 480 10.81 21.42 -14.11
N SER A 481 11.93 22.14 -14.23
CA SER A 481 11.98 23.44 -14.92
C SER A 481 11.64 23.30 -16.39
N ARG A 482 12.23 22.30 -17.06
CA ARG A 482 11.92 21.97 -18.45
C ARG A 482 10.48 21.51 -18.64
N LEU A 483 9.94 20.75 -17.69
CA LEU A 483 8.58 20.25 -17.72
C LEU A 483 7.56 21.40 -17.78
N PHE A 484 7.68 22.36 -16.86
CA PHE A 484 6.77 23.50 -16.84
C PHE A 484 6.99 24.47 -18.00
N TYR A 485 8.24 24.71 -18.41
CA TYR A 485 8.54 25.69 -19.47
C TYR A 485 8.24 25.16 -20.89
N TYR A 486 8.69 23.96 -21.24
CA TYR A 486 8.61 23.46 -22.63
C TYR A 486 7.32 22.69 -22.93
N PHE A 487 6.74 22.04 -21.94
CA PHE A 487 5.59 21.14 -22.14
C PHE A 487 4.28 21.70 -21.58
N ASP A 488 4.34 22.78 -20.79
CA ASP A 488 3.18 23.45 -20.19
C ASP A 488 2.17 22.47 -19.55
N VAL A 489 2.72 21.50 -18.83
CA VAL A 489 2.01 20.31 -18.33
C VAL A 489 0.81 20.67 -17.47
N LEU A 490 0.90 21.75 -16.72
CA LEU A 490 -0.15 22.21 -15.82
C LEU A 490 -1.37 22.70 -16.60
N THR A 491 -1.16 23.55 -17.60
CA THR A 491 -2.23 24.01 -18.49
C THR A 491 -2.87 22.83 -19.19
N LYS A 492 -2.09 21.88 -19.71
CA LYS A 492 -2.63 20.69 -20.40
C LYS A 492 -3.49 19.81 -19.50
N LEU A 493 -3.07 19.57 -18.26
CA LEU A 493 -3.87 18.81 -17.29
C LEU A 493 -5.09 19.59 -16.81
N HIS A 494 -4.97 20.90 -16.64
CA HIS A 494 -6.07 21.79 -16.25
C HIS A 494 -7.13 21.91 -17.36
N ASP A 495 -6.72 22.08 -18.61
CA ASP A 495 -7.59 22.07 -19.79
C ASP A 495 -8.32 20.73 -19.92
N SER A 496 -7.64 19.63 -19.61
CA SER A 496 -8.25 18.30 -19.59
C SER A 496 -9.32 18.19 -18.50
N LEU A 497 -9.09 18.76 -17.31
CA LEU A 497 -10.08 18.83 -16.25
C LEU A 497 -11.28 19.69 -16.69
N LYS A 498 -11.03 20.88 -17.25
CA LYS A 498 -12.07 21.77 -17.82
C LYS A 498 -12.93 21.05 -18.85
N LEU A 499 -12.30 20.27 -19.75
CA LEU A 499 -13.02 19.49 -20.76
C LEU A 499 -13.92 18.42 -20.12
N ILE A 500 -13.42 17.66 -19.15
CA ILE A 500 -14.21 16.64 -18.44
C ILE A 500 -15.40 17.27 -17.74
N LEU A 501 -15.20 18.39 -17.05
CA LEU A 501 -16.27 19.13 -16.37
C LEU A 501 -17.31 19.69 -17.35
N LYS A 502 -16.88 20.18 -18.52
CA LYS A 502 -17.77 20.63 -19.58
C LYS A 502 -18.63 19.50 -20.15
N ILE A 503 -18.05 18.30 -20.33
CA ILE A 503 -18.79 17.11 -20.77
C ILE A 503 -19.85 16.74 -19.72
N ALA A 504 -19.47 16.66 -18.45
CA ALA A 504 -20.39 16.35 -17.36
C ALA A 504 -21.53 17.39 -17.25
N ALA A 505 -21.21 18.68 -17.40
CA ALA A 505 -22.21 19.74 -17.41
C ALA A 505 -23.24 19.57 -18.54
N ASN A 506 -22.77 19.26 -19.75
CA ASN A 506 -23.64 19.03 -20.91
C ASN A 506 -24.55 17.81 -20.72
N GLU A 507 -24.05 16.74 -20.11
CA GLU A 507 -24.88 15.56 -19.78
C GLU A 507 -26.00 15.90 -18.78
N GLY A 508 -25.68 16.66 -17.73
CA GLY A 508 -26.70 17.14 -16.78
C GLY A 508 -27.75 18.04 -17.44
N ASN A 509 -27.35 18.90 -18.37
CA ASN A 509 -28.27 19.83 -19.05
C ASN A 509 -29.27 19.13 -19.99
N LYS A 510 -29.06 17.85 -20.35
CA LYS A 510 -30.05 17.08 -21.13
C LYS A 510 -31.34 16.79 -20.36
N PHE A 511 -31.28 16.87 -19.03
CA PHE A 511 -32.40 16.62 -18.12
C PHE A 511 -33.09 17.91 -17.65
N VAL A 512 -32.65 19.07 -18.15
CA VAL A 512 -33.27 20.36 -17.87
C VAL A 512 -34.23 20.68 -19.02
N ASN A 513 -35.54 20.53 -18.77
CA ASN A 513 -36.57 21.01 -19.71
C ASN A 513 -36.71 22.53 -19.58
N PRO A 514 -36.63 23.31 -20.67
CA PRO A 514 -36.79 24.76 -20.63
C PRO A 514 -38.25 25.25 -20.48
N GLU A 515 -39.24 24.36 -20.28
CA GLU A 515 -40.66 24.72 -20.20
C GLU A 515 -41.29 24.52 -18.79
N ASP A 516 -40.54 24.02 -17.81
CA ASP A 516 -41.06 23.63 -16.48
C ASP A 516 -40.75 24.68 -15.38
N ASP A 517 -41.18 25.94 -15.57
CA ASP A 517 -40.97 27.02 -14.58
C ASP A 517 -42.08 27.13 -13.51
N GLU A 518 -43.15 26.31 -13.55
CA GLU A 518 -44.37 26.58 -12.73
C GLU A 518 -44.81 25.52 -11.69
N GLU A 519 -44.10 24.39 -11.48
CA GLU A 519 -44.51 23.40 -10.45
C GLU A 519 -43.35 22.98 -9.50
N GLU A 520 -43.48 23.28 -8.20
CA GLU A 520 -42.42 23.10 -7.18
C GLU A 520 -42.11 21.63 -6.82
N GLU A 521 -43.05 20.69 -7.01
CA GLU A 521 -42.81 19.26 -6.69
C GLU A 521 -42.09 18.49 -7.81
N SER A 522 -42.29 18.86 -9.08
CA SER A 522 -41.58 18.29 -10.24
C SER A 522 -40.12 18.75 -10.33
N ASN A 523 -39.83 19.97 -9.84
CA ASN A 523 -38.48 20.55 -9.83
C ASN A 523 -37.47 19.79 -8.94
N SER A 524 -37.90 19.24 -7.80
CA SER A 524 -36.98 18.52 -6.89
C SER A 524 -36.47 17.19 -7.46
N THR A 525 -37.28 16.55 -8.33
CA THR A 525 -36.95 15.29 -8.99
C THR A 525 -35.98 15.54 -10.14
N ASN A 526 -36.22 16.58 -10.94
CA ASN A 526 -35.31 17.02 -12.00
C ASN A 526 -33.91 17.39 -11.47
N VAL A 527 -33.81 18.11 -10.35
CA VAL A 527 -32.51 18.49 -9.76
C VAL A 527 -31.68 17.27 -9.34
N LYS A 528 -32.31 16.26 -8.75
CA LYS A 528 -31.62 15.01 -8.35
C LYS A 528 -31.16 14.22 -9.57
N GLU A 529 -31.99 14.12 -10.59
CA GLU A 529 -31.65 13.44 -11.85
C GLU A 529 -30.49 14.13 -12.58
N VAL A 530 -30.50 15.47 -12.66
CA VAL A 530 -29.41 16.27 -13.21
C VAL A 530 -28.10 16.03 -12.44
N HIS A 531 -28.15 16.03 -11.11
CA HIS A 531 -26.97 15.79 -10.26
C HIS A 531 -26.42 14.37 -10.46
N GLN A 532 -27.29 13.36 -10.50
CA GLN A 532 -26.89 11.97 -10.75
C GLN A 532 -26.30 11.77 -12.15
N ALA A 533 -26.87 12.41 -13.18
CA ALA A 533 -26.34 12.37 -14.54
C ALA A 533 -24.92 12.94 -14.63
N ARG A 534 -24.65 14.04 -13.91
CA ARG A 534 -23.30 14.61 -13.81
C ARG A 534 -22.32 13.65 -13.13
N ILE A 535 -22.71 13.04 -12.00
CA ILE A 535 -21.88 12.05 -11.31
C ILE A 535 -21.55 10.88 -12.24
N ALA A 536 -22.55 10.32 -12.93
CA ALA A 536 -22.34 9.21 -13.86
C ALA A 536 -21.33 9.55 -14.98
N SER A 537 -21.41 10.77 -15.52
CA SER A 537 -20.45 11.26 -16.53
C SER A 537 -19.02 11.42 -15.97
N LEU A 538 -18.89 11.87 -14.72
CA LEU A 538 -17.60 11.95 -14.02
C LEU A 538 -17.03 10.56 -13.73
N GLU A 539 -17.86 9.59 -13.36
CA GLU A 539 -17.46 8.21 -13.12
C GLU A 539 -16.90 7.53 -14.38
N GLU A 540 -17.47 7.79 -15.55
CA GLU A 540 -16.93 7.30 -16.83
C GLU A 540 -15.49 7.80 -17.08
N ASN A 541 -15.20 9.02 -16.61
CA ASN A 541 -13.87 9.65 -16.72
C ASN A 541 -12.96 9.42 -15.52
N LYS A 542 -13.36 8.57 -14.57
CA LYS A 542 -12.64 8.32 -13.31
C LYS A 542 -11.13 8.10 -13.47
N PRO A 543 -10.62 7.26 -14.39
CA PRO A 543 -9.18 7.03 -14.50
C PRO A 543 -8.37 8.29 -14.88
N LYS A 544 -8.96 9.18 -15.69
CA LYS A 544 -8.34 10.45 -16.07
C LYS A 544 -8.43 11.47 -14.92
N LEU A 545 -9.57 11.54 -14.23
CA LEU A 545 -9.74 12.40 -13.06
C LEU A 545 -8.77 12.02 -11.92
N GLU A 546 -8.68 10.74 -11.59
CA GLU A 546 -7.72 10.23 -10.59
C GLU A 546 -6.28 10.64 -10.97
N ALA A 547 -5.89 10.44 -12.23
CA ALA A 547 -4.57 10.84 -12.72
C ALA A 547 -4.32 12.34 -12.54
N ILE A 548 -5.25 13.20 -12.94
CA ILE A 548 -5.15 14.67 -12.79
C ILE A 548 -5.01 15.06 -11.31
N LEU A 549 -5.95 14.61 -10.48
CA LEU A 549 -6.04 14.98 -9.07
C LEU A 549 -4.82 14.52 -8.28
N PHE A 550 -4.34 13.30 -8.53
CA PHE A 550 -3.13 12.78 -7.91
C PHE A 550 -1.89 13.56 -8.34
N SER A 551 -1.82 13.95 -9.61
CA SER A 551 -0.71 14.75 -10.13
C SER A 551 -0.67 16.13 -9.47
N PHE A 552 -1.82 16.79 -9.32
CA PHE A 552 -1.92 18.08 -8.64
C PHE A 552 -1.69 17.98 -7.13
N ALA A 553 -2.20 16.95 -6.46
CA ALA A 553 -1.90 16.70 -5.04
C ALA A 553 -0.39 16.57 -4.77
N SER A 554 0.37 16.15 -5.79
CA SER A 554 1.82 16.01 -5.74
C SER A 554 2.60 17.35 -5.77
N LEU A 555 1.90 18.47 -6.03
CA LEU A 555 2.47 19.83 -5.98
C LEU A 555 2.41 20.46 -4.57
N LEU A 556 1.67 19.86 -3.64
CA LEU A 556 1.48 20.39 -2.30
C LEU A 556 2.77 20.24 -1.48
N SER A 557 3.56 21.32 -1.38
CA SER A 557 4.80 21.37 -0.60
C SER A 557 4.52 21.43 0.91
N HIS A 558 5.49 21.01 1.74
CA HIS A 558 5.40 21.18 3.20
C HIS A 558 5.27 22.66 3.58
N LYS A 559 5.90 23.56 2.83
CA LYS A 559 5.81 25.01 3.04
C LYS A 559 4.39 25.53 2.80
N MET A 560 3.72 25.08 1.74
CA MET A 560 2.32 25.43 1.49
C MET A 560 1.40 24.83 2.56
N GLN A 561 1.64 23.58 2.95
CA GLN A 561 0.91 22.93 4.04
C GLN A 561 1.05 23.71 5.35
N SER A 562 2.27 24.05 5.73
CA SER A 562 2.56 24.86 6.92
C SER A 562 1.91 26.24 6.78
N SER A 563 1.95 26.88 5.62
CA SER A 563 1.29 28.17 5.40
C SER A 563 -0.24 28.11 5.53
N ILE A 564 -0.87 26.99 5.15
CA ILE A 564 -2.32 26.79 5.27
C ILE A 564 -2.70 26.38 6.70
N LEU A 565 -1.82 25.67 7.41
CA LEU A 565 -2.13 25.00 8.68
C LEU A 565 -1.55 25.69 9.92
N GLU A 566 -0.42 26.39 9.79
CA GLU A 566 0.28 27.09 10.86
C GLU A 566 -0.05 28.58 10.80
N THR A 567 -0.97 29.00 11.66
CA THR A 567 -0.97 30.34 12.23
C THR A 567 -0.90 30.17 13.73
N GLN A 568 0.19 30.66 14.34
CA GLN A 568 0.30 30.81 15.78
C GLN A 568 -0.69 31.90 16.20
N THR A 569 -1.93 31.51 16.41
CA THR A 569 -2.91 32.35 17.09
C THR A 569 -3.66 31.48 18.09
N GLU A 570 -3.90 32.07 19.26
CA GLU A 570 -4.60 31.41 20.35
C GLU A 570 -5.91 30.80 19.83
N PRO A 571 -6.30 29.62 20.32
CA PRO A 571 -7.56 28.99 19.94
C PRO A 571 -8.68 30.01 20.13
N PHE A 572 -9.57 30.13 19.15
CA PHE A 572 -10.82 30.83 19.36
C PHE A 572 -11.48 30.20 20.61
N PRO A 573 -11.73 30.97 21.68
CA PRO A 573 -12.24 30.41 22.90
C PRO A 573 -13.73 30.09 22.69
N LEU A 574 -14.00 28.92 22.13
CA LEU A 574 -15.36 28.36 22.09
C LEU A 574 -15.81 27.86 23.47
N ASP A 575 -14.87 27.75 24.41
CA ASP A 575 -15.12 27.34 25.80
C ASP A 575 -14.74 28.46 26.81
N SER A 576 -15.00 29.74 26.48
CA SER A 576 -14.96 30.74 27.54
C SER A 576 -16.19 30.57 28.43
N THR A 577 -15.97 30.40 29.72
CA THR A 577 -16.97 30.30 30.79
C THR A 577 -17.71 31.63 31.03
N ASP A 578 -17.91 32.45 30.02
CA ASP A 578 -18.78 33.62 30.09
C ASP A 578 -20.22 33.12 29.93
N GLU A 579 -20.86 32.85 31.07
CA GLU A 579 -22.23 32.30 31.12
C GLU A 579 -23.29 33.31 30.67
N GLN A 580 -22.91 34.58 30.46
CA GLN A 580 -23.83 35.68 30.19
C GLN A 580 -23.98 35.97 28.70
N CYS A 581 -25.23 35.98 28.23
CA CYS A 581 -25.57 36.37 26.87
C CYS A 581 -25.47 37.90 26.72
N ARG A 582 -24.67 38.38 25.78
CA ARG A 582 -24.51 39.81 25.51
C ARG A 582 -25.77 40.49 24.94
N LEU A 583 -26.67 39.73 24.32
CA LEU A 583 -27.92 40.25 23.77
C LEU A 583 -29.08 40.26 24.78
N GLU A 584 -29.06 39.38 25.79
CA GLU A 584 -30.10 39.33 26.83
C GLU A 584 -29.82 40.29 28.00
N ASN A 585 -28.55 40.59 28.29
CA ASN A 585 -28.13 41.38 29.45
C ASN A 585 -27.83 42.86 29.17
N ALA A 586 -28.03 43.32 27.94
CA ALA A 586 -27.74 44.71 27.60
C ALA A 586 -28.93 45.61 27.95
N GLU A 587 -28.79 46.47 28.97
CA GLU A 587 -29.66 47.64 29.17
C GLU A 587 -29.40 48.65 28.04
N ILE A 588 -29.81 48.31 26.82
CA ILE A 588 -29.58 49.13 25.63
C ILE A 588 -30.60 50.28 25.66
N LEU A 589 -30.11 51.52 25.61
CA LEU A 589 -30.96 52.70 25.42
C LEU A 589 -31.83 52.53 24.16
N PRO A 590 -33.12 52.94 24.17
CA PRO A 590 -34.01 52.74 23.02
C PRO A 590 -33.45 53.31 21.71
N GLU A 591 -32.69 54.40 21.78
CA GLU A 591 -32.05 55.07 20.64
C GLU A 591 -30.91 54.27 19.98
N LYS A 592 -30.40 53.25 20.68
CA LYS A 592 -29.31 52.37 20.23
C LYS A 592 -29.76 50.94 19.94
N GLN A 593 -31.05 50.63 20.08
CA GLN A 593 -31.57 49.30 19.78
C GLN A 593 -31.86 49.14 18.28
N ILE A 594 -31.39 48.03 17.72
CA ILE A 594 -31.76 47.58 16.38
C ILE A 594 -32.55 46.29 16.51
N ARG A 595 -33.74 46.25 15.90
CA ARG A 595 -34.65 45.09 15.90
C ARG A 595 -34.70 44.47 14.51
N PHE A 596 -34.34 43.19 14.43
CA PHE A 596 -34.50 42.42 13.21
C PHE A 596 -35.81 41.65 13.26
N LYS A 597 -36.60 41.71 12.18
CA LYS A 597 -37.87 41.01 12.01
C LYS A 597 -37.78 40.00 10.88
N ASN A 598 -38.51 38.89 10.96
CA ASN A 598 -38.67 37.98 9.82
C ASN A 598 -39.68 38.55 8.80
N ALA A 599 -39.89 37.83 7.70
CA ALA A 599 -40.83 38.20 6.65
C ALA A 599 -42.30 38.26 7.13
N SER A 600 -42.67 37.53 8.20
CA SER A 600 -43.98 37.61 8.83
C SER A 600 -44.11 38.78 9.83
N GLY A 601 -43.04 39.55 10.07
CA GLY A 601 -43.04 40.72 10.94
C GLY A 601 -42.75 40.45 12.43
N GLU A 602 -42.43 39.21 12.79
CA GLU A 602 -42.04 38.80 14.14
C GLU A 602 -40.59 39.18 14.44
N ILE A 603 -40.31 39.64 15.67
CA ILE A 603 -38.96 40.05 16.08
C ILE A 603 -38.10 38.80 16.29
N LEU A 604 -37.02 38.69 15.52
CA LEU A 604 -36.04 37.61 15.61
C LEU A 604 -35.01 37.87 16.71
N VAL A 605 -34.38 39.05 16.69
CA VAL A 605 -33.32 39.40 17.62
C VAL A 605 -33.20 40.92 17.75
N THR A 606 -32.86 41.38 18.96
CA THR A 606 -32.53 42.78 19.24
C THR A 606 -31.05 42.88 19.58
N ALA A 607 -30.35 43.81 18.94
CA ALA A 607 -28.92 44.02 19.13
C ALA A 607 -28.59 45.49 19.39
N ASP A 608 -27.47 45.71 20.07
CA ASP A 608 -26.92 47.03 20.29
C ASP A 608 -26.26 47.55 19.01
N ARG A 609 -26.65 48.75 18.59
CA ARG A 609 -26.14 49.40 17.37
C ARG A 609 -24.63 49.58 17.42
N ASP A 610 -24.09 50.02 18.56
CA ASP A 610 -22.67 50.34 18.67
C ASP A 610 -21.82 49.05 18.54
N SER A 611 -22.34 47.93 19.07
CA SER A 611 -21.75 46.60 18.89
C SER A 611 -21.73 46.16 17.41
N LEU A 612 -22.82 46.34 16.67
CA LEU A 612 -22.89 46.00 15.25
C LEU A 612 -21.93 46.85 14.38
N ILE A 613 -21.84 48.16 14.66
CA ILE A 613 -20.92 49.09 13.97
C ILE A 613 -19.44 48.71 14.20
N SER A 614 -19.13 48.21 15.40
CA SER A 614 -17.76 47.85 15.77
C SER A 614 -17.23 46.70 14.93
N TYR A 615 -18.07 45.71 14.60
CA TYR A 615 -17.64 44.44 13.99
C TYR A 615 -18.12 44.21 12.55
N SER A 616 -18.89 45.14 11.96
CA SER A 616 -19.36 45.05 10.57
C SER A 616 -19.21 46.39 9.85
N GLU A 617 -18.50 46.35 8.72
CA GLU A 617 -18.34 47.53 7.86
C GLU A 617 -19.67 47.94 7.20
N TYR A 618 -20.56 46.98 6.97
CA TYR A 618 -21.90 47.24 6.44
C TYR A 618 -22.72 48.12 7.40
N TYR A 619 -22.83 47.71 8.68
CA TYR A 619 -23.58 48.48 9.67
C TYR A 619 -22.89 49.80 10.01
N ARG A 620 -21.55 49.84 10.03
CA ARG A 620 -20.79 51.08 10.12
C ARG A 620 -21.15 52.03 8.98
N GLY A 621 -21.13 51.52 7.74
CA GLY A 621 -21.53 52.26 6.55
C GLY A 621 -22.94 52.83 6.65
N MET A 622 -23.90 52.01 7.09
CA MET A 622 -25.31 52.36 7.23
C MET A 622 -25.58 53.44 8.29
N PHE A 623 -24.97 53.33 9.48
CA PHE A 623 -25.31 54.20 10.63
C PHE A 623 -24.33 55.36 10.86
N GLU A 624 -23.10 55.30 10.36
CA GLU A 624 -22.15 56.41 10.47
C GLU A 624 -22.28 57.42 9.32
N ASN A 625 -22.66 56.97 8.12
CA ASN A 625 -22.86 57.86 6.97
C ASN A 625 -24.30 58.38 6.86
N ASN A 626 -24.53 59.41 6.06
CA ASN A 626 -25.86 60.03 5.85
C ASN A 626 -26.76 59.19 4.92
N PHE A 627 -26.87 57.89 5.17
CA PHE A 627 -27.87 57.05 4.50
C PHE A 627 -29.27 57.29 5.07
N ALA A 628 -30.29 56.89 4.31
CA ALA A 628 -31.70 57.14 4.65
C ALA A 628 -32.06 56.58 6.03
N GLU A 629 -31.52 55.42 6.39
CA GLU A 629 -31.72 54.73 7.66
C GLU A 629 -31.28 55.59 8.85
N LYS A 630 -30.17 56.33 8.73
CA LYS A 630 -29.69 57.26 9.76
C LYS A 630 -30.52 58.55 9.79
N LEU A 631 -30.87 59.09 8.62
CA LEU A 631 -31.61 60.36 8.49
C LEU A 631 -33.07 60.22 8.95
N GLU A 632 -33.65 59.03 8.77
CA GLU A 632 -35.03 58.69 9.12
C GLU A 632 -35.15 58.02 10.50
N GLY A 633 -34.02 57.73 11.16
CA GLY A 633 -33.99 57.09 12.48
C GLY A 633 -34.52 55.66 12.46
N GLN A 634 -34.28 54.92 11.37
CA GLN A 634 -34.77 53.57 11.20
C GLN A 634 -34.04 52.59 12.15
N GLN A 635 -34.82 51.94 13.01
CA GLN A 635 -34.32 50.97 14.00
C GLN A 635 -34.83 49.54 13.74
N GLU A 636 -35.69 49.35 12.75
CA GLU A 636 -36.29 48.07 12.42
C GLU A 636 -35.92 47.63 11.01
N PHE A 637 -35.41 46.41 10.90
CA PHE A 637 -34.95 45.82 9.66
C PHE A 637 -35.63 44.47 9.45
N ILE A 638 -36.07 44.21 8.23
CA ILE A 638 -36.64 42.91 7.86
C ILE A 638 -35.51 42.05 7.30
N PHE A 639 -35.27 40.90 7.92
CA PHE A 639 -34.40 39.87 7.37
C PHE A 639 -35.16 39.14 6.26
N GLY A 640 -34.76 39.42 5.02
CA GLY A 640 -35.23 38.69 3.84
C GLY A 640 -34.31 37.51 3.55
N ASN A 641 -34.89 36.32 3.35
CA ASN A 641 -34.18 35.11 2.96
C ASN A 641 -33.80 35.13 1.46
N GLU A 642 -33.17 36.22 1.02
CA GLU A 642 -32.73 36.40 -0.35
C GLU A 642 -31.33 35.82 -0.53
N GLY A 643 -31.24 34.70 -1.26
CA GLY A 643 -29.99 33.99 -1.56
C GLY A 643 -30.02 32.53 -1.12
N MET A 644 -29.05 32.13 -0.30
CA MET A 644 -29.04 30.80 0.32
C MET A 644 -30.21 30.69 1.29
N HIS A 645 -30.95 29.58 1.30
CA HIS A 645 -32.07 29.33 2.22
C HIS A 645 -31.60 29.31 3.69
N ILE A 646 -31.44 30.48 4.30
CA ILE A 646 -30.95 30.68 5.66
C ILE A 646 -32.15 30.65 6.61
N ARG A 647 -32.04 29.83 7.65
CA ARG A 647 -33.05 29.75 8.71
C ARG A 647 -32.91 30.93 9.67
N ASP A 648 -34.02 31.40 10.22
CA ASP A 648 -34.06 32.48 11.22
C ASP A 648 -33.09 32.21 12.39
N GLU A 649 -33.02 30.97 12.88
CA GLU A 649 -32.09 30.54 13.94
C GLU A 649 -30.61 30.77 13.57
N GLN A 650 -30.24 30.58 12.30
CA GLN A 650 -28.87 30.78 11.83
C GLN A 650 -28.53 32.27 11.76
N PHE A 651 -29.50 33.11 11.38
CA PHE A 651 -29.36 34.56 11.41
C PHE A 651 -29.24 35.09 12.85
N VAL A 652 -30.04 34.59 13.79
CA VAL A 652 -29.93 34.95 15.21
C VAL A 652 -28.54 34.59 15.77
N LYS A 653 -28.04 33.38 15.46
CA LYS A 653 -26.66 32.96 15.83
C LYS A 653 -25.58 33.88 15.23
N PHE A 654 -25.74 34.32 13.98
CA PHE A 654 -24.84 35.28 13.36
C PHE A 654 -24.79 36.61 14.14
N ILE A 655 -25.94 37.17 14.53
CA ILE A 655 -26.00 38.41 15.30
C ILE A 655 -25.36 38.26 16.69
N HIS A 656 -25.51 37.09 17.34
CA HIS A 656 -24.78 36.78 18.58
C HIS A 656 -23.27 36.80 18.38
N LEU A 657 -22.77 36.11 17.34
CA LEU A 657 -21.34 36.07 17.01
C LEU A 657 -20.79 37.46 16.68
N LEU A 658 -21.52 38.23 15.86
CA LEU A 658 -21.15 39.58 15.45
C LEU A 658 -21.10 40.55 16.63
N SER A 659 -21.97 40.37 17.63
CA SER A 659 -21.98 41.17 18.87
C SER A 659 -20.91 40.74 19.89
N GLY A 660 -20.06 39.77 19.52
CA GLY A 660 -19.01 39.21 20.37
C GLY A 660 -19.55 38.39 21.55
N CYS A 661 -20.75 37.80 21.43
CA CYS A 661 -21.29 36.88 22.43
C CYS A 661 -20.40 35.62 22.51
N LYS A 662 -20.16 35.11 23.72
CA LYS A 662 -19.36 33.88 23.93
C LYS A 662 -20.09 32.76 24.67
N LYS A 663 -21.37 32.96 25.01
CA LYS A 663 -22.21 31.94 25.66
C LYS A 663 -22.37 30.74 24.72
N SER A 664 -21.89 29.57 25.14
CA SER A 664 -21.84 28.35 24.31
C SER A 664 -23.18 28.03 23.62
N GLN A 665 -24.31 28.15 24.33
CA GLN A 665 -25.64 27.91 23.76
C GLN A 665 -26.03 28.87 22.63
N CYS A 666 -25.51 30.10 22.63
CA CYS A 666 -25.80 31.11 21.61
C CYS A 666 -24.90 31.00 20.37
N VAL A 667 -23.69 30.45 20.53
CA VAL A 667 -22.67 30.43 19.46
C VAL A 667 -22.23 29.04 19.03
N ALA A 668 -22.76 27.98 19.66
CA ALA A 668 -22.50 26.61 19.25
C ALA A 668 -22.97 26.35 17.81
N VAL A 669 -22.05 25.79 17.02
CA VAL A 669 -22.28 25.36 15.65
C VAL A 669 -22.11 23.85 15.63
N ASP A 670 -23.21 23.13 15.47
CA ASP A 670 -23.25 21.67 15.48
C ASP A 670 -23.44 21.07 14.08
N GLU A 671 -23.90 21.88 13.11
CA GLU A 671 -24.20 21.46 11.75
C GLU A 671 -23.36 22.20 10.71
N THR A 672 -22.91 21.49 9.68
CA THR A 672 -22.22 22.06 8.50
C THR A 672 -23.06 23.14 7.82
N SER A 673 -24.37 22.93 7.70
CA SER A 673 -25.32 23.89 7.12
C SER A 673 -25.25 25.25 7.82
N THR A 674 -25.18 25.24 9.16
CA THR A 674 -25.07 26.45 9.98
C THR A 674 -23.72 27.12 9.78
N CYS A 675 -22.62 26.37 9.71
CA CYS A 675 -21.31 26.93 9.39
C CYS A 675 -21.31 27.65 8.04
N VAL A 676 -21.89 27.04 7.00
CA VAL A 676 -22.01 27.62 5.65
C VAL A 676 -22.83 28.91 5.67
N SER A 677 -24.00 28.91 6.31
CA SER A 677 -24.84 30.11 6.44
C SER A 677 -24.14 31.25 7.18
N LEU A 678 -23.36 30.96 8.22
CA LEU A 678 -22.60 31.97 8.97
C LEU A 678 -21.52 32.63 8.10
N ILE A 679 -20.82 31.87 7.26
CA ILE A 679 -19.83 32.44 6.32
C ILE A 679 -20.53 33.37 5.32
N TYR A 680 -21.64 32.90 4.74
CA TYR A 680 -22.40 33.71 3.79
C TYR A 680 -22.91 35.01 4.41
N LEU A 681 -23.47 34.96 5.63
CA LEU A 681 -23.94 36.16 6.33
C LEU A 681 -22.78 37.10 6.67
N ALA A 682 -21.64 36.57 7.12
CA ALA A 682 -20.48 37.39 7.44
C ALA A 682 -19.88 38.08 6.19
N ASP A 683 -19.91 37.42 5.03
CA ASP A 683 -19.57 38.05 3.74
C ASP A 683 -20.60 39.11 3.33
N LYS A 684 -21.90 38.77 3.35
CA LYS A 684 -23.01 39.66 2.97
C LYS A 684 -23.04 40.95 3.79
N TYR A 685 -22.75 40.86 5.09
CA TYR A 685 -22.72 42.00 6.01
C TYR A 685 -21.30 42.54 6.27
N LEU A 686 -20.32 42.19 5.44
CA LEU A 686 -18.94 42.70 5.50
C LEU A 686 -18.32 42.64 6.91
N ALA A 687 -18.50 41.50 7.58
CA ALA A 687 -17.94 41.20 8.90
C ALA A 687 -16.58 40.48 8.76
N THR A 688 -15.58 41.23 8.26
CA THR A 688 -14.26 40.70 7.90
C THR A 688 -13.51 40.08 9.08
N GLU A 689 -13.53 40.71 10.25
CA GLU A 689 -12.89 40.18 11.48
C GLU A 689 -13.51 38.83 11.91
N LEU A 690 -14.83 38.68 11.75
CA LEU A 690 -15.54 37.43 12.04
C LEU A 690 -15.15 36.34 11.03
N LEU A 691 -15.06 36.68 9.74
CA LEU A 691 -14.59 35.74 8.71
C LEU A 691 -13.15 35.28 8.97
N GLU A 692 -12.24 36.20 9.28
CA GLU A 692 -10.85 35.86 9.55
C GLU A 692 -10.72 34.92 10.75
N THR A 693 -11.49 35.16 11.81
CA THR A 693 -11.51 34.28 13.00
C THR A 693 -12.15 32.92 12.71
N MET A 694 -13.22 32.88 11.90
CA MET A 694 -13.84 31.63 11.45
C MET A 694 -12.90 30.77 10.60
N PHE A 695 -12.05 31.38 9.78
CA PHE A 695 -11.09 30.71 8.89
C PHE A 695 -9.76 30.33 9.54
N LEU A 696 -9.54 30.66 10.82
CA LEU A 696 -8.36 30.18 11.55
C LEU A 696 -8.28 28.64 11.53
N PRO A 697 -7.08 28.03 11.60
CA PRO A 697 -6.94 26.57 11.61
C PRO A 697 -7.71 25.87 12.73
N THR A 698 -7.89 26.56 13.87
CA THR A 698 -8.70 26.12 15.03
C THR A 698 -10.11 26.71 15.05
N GLY A 699 -10.45 27.55 14.07
CA GLY A 699 -11.76 28.19 13.91
C GLY A 699 -12.85 27.19 13.54
N ILE A 700 -14.09 27.67 13.54
CA ILE A 700 -15.29 26.84 13.30
C ILE A 700 -15.19 26.13 11.94
N VAL A 701 -14.75 26.84 10.90
CA VAL A 701 -14.65 26.29 9.54
C VAL A 701 -13.64 25.15 9.46
N GLY A 702 -12.52 25.27 10.18
CA GLY A 702 -11.48 24.25 10.23
C GLY A 702 -11.98 22.91 10.76
N ARG A 703 -13.03 22.88 11.59
CA ARG A 703 -13.66 21.67 12.14
C ARG A 703 -14.64 21.03 11.14
N PHE A 704 -15.39 21.85 10.41
CA PHE A 704 -16.45 21.38 9.52
C PHE A 704 -16.00 21.11 8.09
N ILE A 705 -14.85 21.64 7.64
CA ILE A 705 -14.34 21.37 6.30
C ILE A 705 -13.59 20.03 6.24
N THR A 706 -14.26 19.03 5.68
CA THR A 706 -13.81 17.64 5.56
C THR A 706 -14.19 17.11 4.19
N GLY A 707 -13.60 15.99 3.73
CA GLY A 707 -13.94 15.38 2.43
C GLY A 707 -15.46 15.22 2.22
N SER A 708 -16.16 14.71 3.23
CA SER A 708 -17.61 14.45 3.18
C SER A 708 -18.50 15.68 3.19
N THR A 709 -17.96 16.84 3.60
CA THR A 709 -18.71 18.11 3.70
C THR A 709 -18.32 19.12 2.62
N LEU A 710 -17.33 18.82 1.77
CA LEU A 710 -16.83 19.74 0.75
C LEU A 710 -17.94 20.26 -0.19
N SER A 711 -18.85 19.39 -0.64
CA SER A 711 -19.95 19.77 -1.53
C SER A 711 -20.80 20.90 -0.94
N SER A 712 -21.03 20.90 0.38
CA SER A 712 -21.81 21.95 1.07
C SER A 712 -21.12 23.32 1.07
N PHE A 713 -19.79 23.38 0.90
CA PHE A 713 -19.02 24.63 0.88
C PHE A 713 -18.83 25.21 -0.53
N ILE A 714 -19.21 24.49 -1.59
CA ILE A 714 -19.12 24.96 -2.98
C ILE A 714 -19.83 26.31 -3.20
N PRO A 715 -21.07 26.53 -2.71
CA PRO A 715 -21.76 27.81 -2.92
C PRO A 715 -20.96 28.99 -2.38
N ILE A 716 -20.34 28.83 -1.21
CA ILE A 716 -19.52 29.88 -0.57
C ILE A 716 -18.30 30.22 -1.43
N ILE A 717 -17.60 29.22 -1.95
CA ILE A 717 -16.40 29.44 -2.77
C ILE A 717 -16.73 30.18 -4.06
N LEU A 718 -17.89 29.87 -4.65
CA LEU A 718 -18.29 30.45 -5.92
C LEU A 718 -18.90 31.85 -5.77
N THR A 719 -19.54 32.15 -4.64
CA THR A 719 -20.30 33.41 -4.45
C THR A 719 -19.61 34.43 -3.55
N CYS A 720 -18.89 34.02 -2.50
CA CYS A 720 -18.31 34.91 -1.50
C CYS A 720 -16.86 35.27 -1.86
N LEU A 721 -16.66 36.36 -2.59
CA LEU A 721 -15.35 36.84 -3.03
C LEU A 721 -14.39 37.13 -1.87
N SER A 722 -14.88 37.59 -0.71
CA SER A 722 -14.02 37.87 0.45
C SER A 722 -13.36 36.61 1.04
N THR A 723 -13.86 35.43 0.68
CA THR A 723 -13.33 34.13 1.09
C THR A 723 -12.23 33.62 0.16
N HIS A 724 -12.01 34.28 -0.97
CA HIS A 724 -10.96 33.93 -1.92
C HIS A 724 -9.59 34.22 -1.29
N GLY A 725 -8.73 33.20 -1.22
CA GLY A 725 -7.46 33.25 -0.50
C GLY A 725 -7.34 32.08 0.47
N ARG A 726 -7.33 32.35 1.78
CA ARG A 726 -7.09 31.31 2.81
C ARG A 726 -8.14 30.20 2.79
N PHE A 727 -9.42 30.53 2.64
CA PHE A 727 -10.47 29.54 2.65
C PHE A 727 -10.47 28.69 1.37
N SER A 728 -10.30 29.30 0.20
CA SER A 728 -10.17 28.54 -1.04
C SER A 728 -8.92 27.66 -1.06
N ASP A 729 -7.79 28.12 -0.50
CA ASP A 729 -6.59 27.30 -0.32
C ASP A 729 -6.84 26.09 0.60
N LEU A 730 -7.51 26.31 1.74
CA LEU A 730 -7.90 25.25 2.66
C LEU A 730 -8.88 24.26 2.01
N PHE A 731 -9.85 24.74 1.24
CA PHE A 731 -10.80 23.90 0.52
C PHE A 731 -10.10 23.03 -0.52
N PHE A 732 -9.30 23.61 -1.42
CA PHE A 732 -8.62 22.84 -2.47
C PHE A 732 -7.57 21.89 -1.88
N PHE A 733 -6.97 22.26 -0.74
CA PHE A 733 -6.12 21.36 0.01
C PHE A 733 -6.89 20.13 0.52
N VAL A 734 -8.06 20.32 1.13
CA VAL A 734 -8.92 19.20 1.59
C VAL A 734 -9.43 18.39 0.40
N PHE A 735 -9.87 19.05 -0.68
CA PHE A 735 -10.30 18.41 -1.93
C PHE A 735 -9.20 17.51 -2.53
N LEU A 736 -7.97 18.00 -2.63
CA LEU A 736 -6.88 17.22 -3.22
C LEU A 736 -6.33 16.14 -2.31
N ARG A 737 -6.40 16.27 -0.98
CA ARG A 737 -5.65 15.42 -0.04
C ARG A 737 -6.50 14.57 0.89
N TYR A 738 -7.72 14.98 1.15
CA TYR A 738 -8.60 14.45 2.19
C TYR A 738 -10.00 14.09 1.68
N ALA A 739 -10.22 14.15 0.37
CA ALA A 739 -11.44 13.63 -0.25
C ALA A 739 -11.18 12.29 -0.96
N SER A 740 -12.12 11.38 -0.79
CA SER A 740 -12.30 10.16 -1.59
C SER A 740 -12.87 10.50 -2.96
N MET A 741 -12.80 9.56 -3.91
CA MET A 741 -13.29 9.82 -5.27
C MET A 741 -14.80 10.09 -5.32
N ASN A 742 -15.59 9.44 -4.47
CA ASN A 742 -17.04 9.66 -4.43
C ASN A 742 -17.35 11.10 -3.93
N GLU A 743 -16.69 11.52 -2.84
CA GLU A 743 -16.82 12.89 -2.31
C GLU A 743 -16.35 13.94 -3.33
N ILE A 744 -15.33 13.64 -4.12
CA ILE A 744 -14.87 14.49 -5.22
C ILE A 744 -15.92 14.58 -6.32
N PHE A 745 -16.57 13.47 -6.70
CA PHE A 745 -17.64 13.49 -7.70
C PHE A 745 -18.81 14.33 -7.23
N ASP A 746 -19.24 14.18 -5.98
CA ASP A 746 -20.32 14.99 -5.40
C ASP A 746 -19.94 16.48 -5.41
N THR A 747 -18.71 16.81 -4.99
CA THR A 747 -18.19 18.18 -4.96
C THR A 747 -18.12 18.81 -6.35
N LEU A 748 -17.63 18.06 -7.34
CA LEU A 748 -17.54 18.53 -8.73
C LEU A 748 -18.93 18.66 -9.37
N ALA A 749 -19.84 17.70 -9.15
CA ALA A 749 -21.21 17.77 -9.65
C ALA A 749 -21.96 18.99 -9.10
N GLU A 750 -21.73 19.33 -7.83
CA GLU A 750 -22.29 20.52 -7.18
C GLU A 750 -21.72 21.81 -7.79
N SER A 751 -20.42 21.86 -8.10
CA SER A 751 -19.79 23.01 -8.74
C SER A 751 -20.38 23.36 -10.12
N LEU A 752 -20.94 22.36 -10.81
CA LEU A 752 -21.59 22.52 -12.11
C LEU A 752 -23.03 23.03 -12.00
N SER A 753 -23.67 22.94 -10.83
CA SER A 753 -25.07 23.39 -10.63
C SER A 753 -25.25 24.89 -10.77
N PHE A 754 -24.22 25.67 -10.49
CA PHE A 754 -24.29 27.13 -10.45
C PHE A 754 -23.91 27.81 -11.76
N SER A 755 -23.84 27.10 -12.89
CA SER A 755 -23.24 27.62 -14.15
C SER A 755 -21.81 28.16 -13.97
N SER A 756 -21.16 27.77 -12.87
CA SER A 756 -19.94 28.37 -12.32
C SER A 756 -18.76 27.41 -12.37
N GLY A 757 -18.85 26.36 -13.19
CA GLY A 757 -17.75 25.40 -13.39
C GLY A 757 -16.47 26.07 -13.91
N GLU A 758 -16.59 27.15 -14.69
CA GLU A 758 -15.46 27.97 -15.11
C GLU A 758 -14.80 28.69 -13.93
N THR A 759 -15.60 29.34 -13.07
CA THR A 759 -15.14 29.99 -11.84
C THR A 759 -14.42 29.01 -10.91
N PHE A 760 -14.98 27.80 -10.72
CA PHE A 760 -14.31 26.74 -9.96
C PHE A 760 -12.94 26.41 -10.55
N CYS A 761 -12.86 26.22 -11.86
CA CYS A 761 -11.61 25.90 -12.53
C CYS A 761 -10.59 27.02 -12.44
N ASP A 762 -11.01 28.28 -12.51
CA ASP A 762 -10.13 29.44 -12.45
C ASP A 762 -9.58 29.63 -11.03
N LEU A 763 -10.43 29.50 -10.00
CA LEU A 763 -9.98 29.47 -8.60
C LEU A 763 -9.03 28.32 -8.32
N PHE A 764 -9.31 27.15 -8.90
CA PHE A 764 -8.41 26.00 -8.77
C PHE A 764 -7.07 26.26 -9.47
N LYS A 765 -7.06 26.94 -10.63
CA LYS A 765 -5.83 27.34 -11.33
C LYS A 765 -4.98 28.30 -10.49
N GLU A 766 -5.61 29.30 -9.87
CA GLU A 766 -4.93 30.23 -8.97
C GLU A 766 -4.32 29.53 -7.76
N PHE A 767 -5.06 28.57 -7.17
CA PHE A 767 -4.52 27.73 -6.10
C PHE A 767 -3.29 26.94 -6.54
N LEU A 768 -3.33 26.32 -7.72
CA LEU A 768 -2.18 25.58 -8.27
C LEU A 768 -0.98 26.50 -8.54
N GLN A 769 -1.23 27.73 -9.02
CA GLN A 769 -0.19 28.76 -9.18
C GLN A 769 0.51 29.08 -7.86
N ARG A 770 -0.26 29.32 -6.79
CA ARG A 770 0.29 29.55 -5.44
C ARG A 770 1.11 28.36 -4.95
N CYS A 771 0.64 27.13 -5.20
CA CYS A 771 1.37 25.90 -4.84
C CYS A 771 2.74 25.85 -5.52
N ILE A 772 2.82 26.15 -6.81
CA ILE A 772 4.09 26.19 -7.56
C ILE A 772 4.99 27.29 -7.00
N SER A 773 4.41 28.44 -6.66
CA SER A 773 5.17 29.55 -6.10
C SER A 773 5.77 29.28 -4.71
N SER A 774 5.27 28.26 -4.03
CA SER A 774 5.84 27.82 -2.76
C SER A 774 7.08 26.92 -2.90
N LEU A 775 7.38 26.41 -4.11
CA LEU A 775 8.45 25.43 -4.31
C LEU A 775 9.87 26.06 -4.19
N PRO A 776 10.86 25.35 -3.62
CA PRO A 776 12.17 25.91 -3.25
C PRO A 776 13.00 26.51 -4.41
N SER A 777 12.72 26.15 -5.67
CA SER A 777 13.54 26.49 -6.85
C SER A 777 13.13 27.78 -7.58
N HIS A 778 12.53 28.74 -6.88
CA HIS A 778 11.83 29.90 -7.43
C HIS A 778 12.67 30.92 -8.24
N GLN A 779 13.99 30.72 -8.37
CA GLN A 779 14.85 31.64 -9.15
C GLN A 779 14.77 31.43 -10.67
N SER A 780 14.22 30.31 -11.18
CA SER A 780 14.19 30.02 -12.63
C SER A 780 12.81 30.10 -13.29
N TYR A 781 11.73 30.34 -12.52
CA TYR A 781 10.34 30.18 -12.99
C TYR A 781 9.61 31.50 -13.32
N ARG A 782 10.34 32.62 -13.42
CA ARG A 782 9.80 33.98 -13.63
C ARG A 782 9.14 34.24 -15.00
N LEU A 783 8.83 33.22 -15.81
CA LEU A 783 8.20 33.38 -17.13
C LEU A 783 6.77 32.79 -17.22
N TRP A 784 6.17 32.42 -16.08
CA TRP A 784 4.75 32.01 -16.00
C TRP A 784 3.86 33.00 -15.22
N ILE A 785 4.45 34.06 -14.67
CA ILE A 785 3.75 35.29 -14.29
C ILE A 785 3.90 36.24 -15.47
#